data_AF-A0A519XAF9-F1
#
_entry.id   AF-A0A519XAF9-F1
#
_cell.length_a   1.000
_cell.length_b   1.000
_cell.length_c   1.000
_cell.angle_alpha   90.00
_cell.angle_beta   90.00
_cell.angle_gamma   90.00
#
_symmetry.space_group_name_H-M   'P 1'
#
loop_
_entity.id
_entity.type
_entity.pdbx_description
1 polymer ?
#
loop_
_entity_poly.entity_id
_entity_poly.type
_entity_poly.pdbx_seq_one_letter_code
_entity_poly.pdbx_strand_id
1 'polypeptide(L)'
;MKKLSVLLFVFYVCFFYELSAQTKIIWEIGKADNRSDGMALAPADYARFLDHDFGWEDRYFLIGHSKVAKDFPYVLPGPADGWGGTGPTSGLRTHSANILFGLKNTPVKGIWKLVVDLVGYQSITPPLFKVSINGKSFVKQLLKHETDNSVKGDITGAKELVWEIPLTTSMLNKGGNEIVLTTLDGSWMVFDQVRLVGPQGVALTKDKGLFLRSVKSANYEVLMDGKRFQPLLVDVQHLEGKPLLSVKIDGVEVFKERLDSARYQFEVPMPAIKTKKSSRYSVFSDGILLESGMVNRGPEKLFTPADYVDTKMGTAHSRWMIAPGPWMPFSMVKLSPDNQNSGWQSGYDPSFESVGVFSHIHEWTMAGLGMLPVNGPLKIKGGNERSKGEGYRSEVDKSTEEAPIGYYKVMLKDYNVKAELTATTRCGFQRYTYPKATDSRVMIDLQIPAEYSYSLKNVTLKKVSDFRIEGLSRQFTPGAWSGDVNQDYTVHFVIEFDQPIKKFGTWVDDKVATGDIVESGAVKDAGAYVEFDTRVNPVVQVRTGISMVSIKNAAHNLLEEVTKPYGWSFDKVRGEQREEWNKLIGRVKISSNDRREKIRFYTNMYRATASRNTWSDLDGSWVDARQKVQKLSDPDALALGCDAFWNTFWNLNQFWNLVTPEWSSKWVKSQLAMYDANGWLAKGPAGMNYVPVMVAEHEIPLIVGAYQMGIRDFDSEKAFEAVNKMQTTPAQKVGLGFAGNRDLEAYLKYKYVPYDKGRFSNTLEYAYDDWTVSQFAKALGKTAKAQEFALRADYWKNVIDKESGYARLKKSDGSWFPDFDPFKSGANEHYVEGNAWQLTYFVPQDVPALAKEIGVEKFIDRLSWGFGESNKLRFNAPGDQYWDYPVIQGNQQSMHFAFLFNWVQKPWLTQQWSRAIVDRYYGYDLANAYLGDEDQGQMSAWFIMAALGLFQTDGGCSVAPVYEIGSPIYPNVEIDLGRRYGRGDKFIIEAPNVSRANKYVQSATLNGKVLNSFKFPASELLKGGKLVLTMGPKPNTNWGLGN
;
A
#
# COMPACT_ATOMS: atom_id res chain seq x y z
N MET A 1 2.64 75.66 43.63
CA MET A 1 2.07 74.60 42.76
C MET A 1 2.84 74.44 41.43
N LYS A 2 4.17 74.23 41.48
CA LYS A 2 5.01 73.88 40.31
C LYS A 2 6.28 73.18 40.80
N LYS A 3 6.14 72.00 41.42
CA LYS A 3 7.28 71.11 41.77
C LYS A 3 6.88 69.68 42.18
N LEU A 4 5.62 69.26 41.94
CA LEU A 4 5.14 67.90 42.24
C LEU A 4 4.69 67.12 41.00
N SER A 5 4.83 67.69 39.79
CA SER A 5 4.31 67.11 38.54
C SER A 5 5.40 66.48 37.66
N VAL A 6 6.68 66.57 38.05
CA VAL A 6 7.81 66.06 37.25
C VAL A 6 8.38 64.75 37.80
N LEU A 7 8.15 64.41 39.07
CA LEU A 7 8.59 63.12 39.64
C LEU A 7 7.64 61.96 39.36
N LEU A 8 6.36 62.21 39.09
CA LEU A 8 5.41 61.14 38.72
C LEU A 8 5.50 60.72 37.25
N PHE A 9 6.12 61.52 36.39
CA PHE A 9 6.31 61.17 34.97
C PHE A 9 7.55 60.30 34.75
N VAL A 10 8.55 60.36 35.63
CA VAL A 10 9.75 59.49 35.56
C VAL A 10 9.52 58.11 36.18
N PHE A 11 8.56 57.97 37.11
CA PHE A 11 8.15 56.66 37.62
C PHE A 11 7.16 55.92 36.71
N TYR A 12 6.45 56.63 35.82
CA TYR A 12 5.55 56.02 34.83
C TYR A 12 6.26 55.58 33.54
N VAL A 13 7.45 56.10 33.26
CA VAL A 13 8.25 55.74 32.06
C VAL A 13 9.21 54.56 32.32
N CYS A 14 9.37 54.11 33.57
CA CYS A 14 10.20 52.93 33.88
C CYS A 14 9.43 51.59 33.99
N PHE A 15 8.10 51.58 33.86
CA PHE A 15 7.28 50.36 33.88
C PHE A 15 6.73 49.94 32.49
N PHE A 16 7.06 50.69 31.45
CA PHE A 16 6.82 50.33 30.05
C PHE A 16 8.13 50.27 29.25
N TYR A 17 9.24 49.87 29.89
CA TYR A 17 10.18 49.06 29.13
C TYR A 17 9.46 47.75 28.85
N GLU A 18 8.95 47.63 27.63
CA GLU A 18 8.62 46.35 27.04
C GLU A 18 9.69 45.34 27.49
N LEU A 19 9.25 44.31 28.20
CA LEU A 19 9.91 43.02 28.17
C LEU A 19 9.96 42.60 26.69
N SER A 20 10.93 43.15 25.95
CA SER A 20 11.43 42.54 24.75
C SER A 20 11.96 41.20 25.23
N ALA A 21 11.12 40.17 25.11
CA ALA A 21 11.50 38.82 25.49
C ALA A 21 12.72 38.47 24.63
N GLN A 22 13.92 38.57 25.22
CA GLN A 22 15.17 38.38 24.51
C GLN A 22 15.15 36.96 23.92
N THR A 23 15.17 36.87 22.59
CA THR A 23 15.15 35.60 21.87
C THR A 23 16.57 35.10 21.65
N LYS A 24 16.72 33.80 21.42
CA LYS A 24 17.97 33.16 21.00
C LYS A 24 17.69 32.08 19.96
N ILE A 25 18.71 31.71 19.20
CA ILE A 25 18.69 30.47 18.39
C ILE A 25 18.71 29.30 19.37
N ILE A 26 17.68 28.46 19.32
CA ILE A 26 17.57 27.23 20.13
C ILE A 26 18.44 26.14 19.50
N TRP A 27 18.36 26.00 18.18
CA TRP A 27 19.20 25.17 17.35
C TRP A 27 19.16 25.67 15.90
N GLU A 28 20.17 25.28 15.13
CA GLU A 28 20.29 25.56 13.71
C GLU A 28 20.95 24.39 12.99
N ILE A 29 20.60 24.21 11.72
CA ILE A 29 21.22 23.32 10.74
C ILE A 29 21.68 24.23 9.61
N GLY A 30 22.96 24.21 9.25
CA GLY A 30 23.55 25.18 8.32
C GLY A 30 23.83 26.55 8.96
N LYS A 31 24.14 27.54 8.13
CA LYS A 31 24.48 28.90 8.52
C LYS A 31 23.72 29.88 7.63
N ALA A 32 23.40 31.06 8.16
CA ALA A 32 22.82 32.13 7.35
C ALA A 32 23.96 32.89 6.65
N ASP A 33 24.59 32.24 5.69
CA ASP A 33 25.69 32.79 4.89
C ASP A 33 25.45 32.66 3.37
N ASN A 34 24.22 32.27 2.98
CA ASN A 34 23.76 32.07 1.62
C ASN A 34 24.60 31.02 0.87
N ARG A 35 24.95 29.92 1.55
CA ARG A 35 25.74 28.79 1.05
C ARG A 35 25.23 27.49 1.65
N SER A 36 25.24 26.43 0.84
CA SER A 36 24.90 25.07 1.29
C SER A 36 26.08 24.30 1.92
N ASP A 37 27.25 24.94 2.05
CA ASP A 37 28.48 24.28 2.44
C ASP A 37 28.38 23.62 3.83
N GLY A 38 28.89 22.38 3.92
CA GLY A 38 28.89 21.61 5.17
C GLY A 38 27.62 20.82 5.44
N MET A 39 26.62 20.85 4.54
CA MET A 39 25.52 19.88 4.49
C MET A 39 25.89 18.65 3.66
N ALA A 40 25.17 17.54 3.83
CA ALA A 40 25.42 16.32 3.06
C ALA A 40 25.10 16.53 1.57
N LEU A 41 25.92 15.95 0.69
CA LEU A 41 25.87 16.06 -0.78
C LEU A 41 26.16 17.47 -1.35
N ALA A 42 26.39 18.47 -0.49
CA ALA A 42 26.74 19.79 -0.95
C ALA A 42 28.12 19.80 -1.64
N PRO A 43 28.34 20.69 -2.63
CA PRO A 43 27.35 21.62 -3.17
C PRO A 43 26.60 21.08 -4.41
N ALA A 44 26.95 19.90 -4.94
CA ALA A 44 26.55 19.48 -6.29
C ALA A 44 26.16 18.00 -6.48
N ASP A 45 26.23 17.15 -5.44
CA ASP A 45 26.00 15.70 -5.56
C ASP A 45 24.51 15.29 -5.42
N TYR A 46 23.57 16.18 -5.80
CA TYR A 46 22.13 15.94 -5.69
C TYR A 46 21.66 14.62 -6.31
N ALA A 47 22.27 14.18 -7.41
CA ALA A 47 21.90 12.94 -8.11
C ALA A 47 22.09 11.67 -7.24
N ARG A 48 22.85 11.77 -6.15
CA ARG A 48 23.09 10.67 -5.21
C ARG A 48 22.12 10.67 -4.01
N PHE A 49 21.08 11.51 -4.05
CA PHE A 49 20.12 11.66 -2.95
C PHE A 49 19.50 10.34 -2.49
N LEU A 50 19.05 9.50 -3.43
CA LEU A 50 18.47 8.19 -3.13
C LEU A 50 19.52 7.18 -2.66
N ASP A 51 20.72 7.18 -3.25
CA ASP A 51 21.83 6.29 -2.86
C ASP A 51 22.31 6.51 -1.41
N HIS A 52 22.16 7.74 -0.91
CA HIS A 52 22.43 8.10 0.49
C HIS A 52 21.20 7.97 1.39
N ASP A 53 20.12 7.40 0.87
CA ASP A 53 18.92 7.03 1.60
C ASP A 53 18.23 8.25 2.25
N PHE A 54 18.17 9.37 1.53
CA PHE A 54 17.45 10.57 1.93
C PHE A 54 16.00 10.61 1.42
N GLY A 55 15.18 11.48 2.03
CA GLY A 55 13.83 11.79 1.56
C GLY A 55 12.70 10.89 2.06
N TRP A 56 13.02 9.89 2.89
CA TRP A 56 12.06 8.89 3.38
C TRP A 56 11.44 9.27 4.74
N GLU A 57 10.17 8.92 4.98
CA GLU A 57 9.44 9.20 6.24
C GLU A 57 10.10 8.57 7.49
N ASP A 58 10.88 7.51 7.32
CA ASP A 58 11.59 6.82 8.40
C ASP A 58 13.02 7.33 8.63
N ARG A 59 13.46 8.34 7.86
CA ARG A 59 14.75 9.02 8.01
C ARG A 59 14.60 10.34 8.73
N TYR A 60 15.62 10.73 9.49
CA TYR A 60 15.54 11.93 10.33
C TYR A 60 16.91 12.54 10.62
N PHE A 61 16.88 13.83 10.96
CA PHE A 61 17.96 14.57 11.57
C PHE A 61 17.60 14.90 13.02
N LEU A 62 18.34 14.35 13.99
CA LEU A 62 18.13 14.63 15.41
C LEU A 62 19.09 15.72 15.89
N ILE A 63 18.54 16.86 16.31
CA ILE A 63 19.30 17.99 16.86
C ILE A 63 20.14 17.52 18.05
N GLY A 64 21.45 17.79 17.99
CA GLY A 64 22.42 17.44 19.04
C GLY A 64 22.98 16.02 18.95
N HIS A 65 22.54 15.21 17.97
CA HIS A 65 23.03 13.84 17.74
C HIS A 65 23.50 13.63 16.30
N SER A 66 22.68 14.01 15.32
CA SER A 66 23.00 13.90 13.89
C SER A 66 24.08 14.90 13.45
N LYS A 67 24.83 14.56 12.40
CA LYS A 67 25.91 15.37 11.84
C LYS A 67 25.42 16.04 10.55
N VAL A 68 25.47 17.37 10.49
CA VAL A 68 24.98 18.15 9.33
C VAL A 68 25.60 17.68 8.01
N ALA A 69 26.93 17.51 7.97
CA ALA A 69 27.67 17.07 6.79
C ALA A 69 27.39 15.63 6.31
N LYS A 70 26.59 14.85 7.06
CA LYS A 70 26.30 13.46 6.76
C LYS A 70 24.80 13.16 6.69
N ASP A 71 24.02 13.76 7.57
CA ASP A 71 22.66 13.30 7.88
C ASP A 71 21.58 14.33 7.47
N PHE A 72 21.95 15.53 6.99
CA PHE A 72 21.01 16.51 6.46
C PHE A 72 21.38 16.86 5.02
N PRO A 73 20.55 16.51 4.01
CA PRO A 73 20.84 16.82 2.63
C PRO A 73 20.72 18.32 2.38
N TYR A 74 21.63 18.87 1.57
CA TYR A 74 21.56 20.29 1.19
C TYR A 74 20.37 20.61 0.27
N VAL A 75 19.79 19.61 -0.35
CA VAL A 75 18.73 19.72 -1.35
C VAL A 75 17.54 18.84 -0.98
N LEU A 76 16.34 19.32 -1.27
CA LEU A 76 15.11 18.52 -1.23
C LEU A 76 14.49 18.50 -2.64
N PRO A 77 14.40 17.33 -3.31
CA PRO A 77 13.68 17.19 -4.58
C PRO A 77 12.18 17.43 -4.40
N GLY A 78 11.55 17.96 -5.44
CA GLY A 78 10.10 17.97 -5.61
C GLY A 78 9.60 16.86 -6.54
N PRO A 79 8.28 16.65 -6.64
CA PRO A 79 7.72 15.63 -7.52
C PRO A 79 8.12 15.77 -9.00
N ALA A 80 8.52 16.95 -9.47
CA ALA A 80 8.99 17.14 -10.85
C ALA A 80 10.43 16.61 -11.10
N ASP A 81 11.14 16.18 -10.06
CA ASP A 81 12.54 15.79 -10.15
C ASP A 81 12.71 14.27 -10.32
N GLY A 82 12.97 13.82 -11.56
CA GLY A 82 13.13 12.39 -11.84
C GLY A 82 14.27 11.70 -11.09
N TRP A 83 15.30 12.45 -10.68
CA TRP A 83 16.40 11.93 -9.85
C TRP A 83 15.98 11.64 -8.40
N GLY A 84 14.84 12.18 -7.95
CA GLY A 84 14.15 11.77 -6.72
C GLY A 84 13.38 10.45 -6.85
N GLY A 85 13.29 9.90 -8.06
CA GLY A 85 12.64 8.61 -8.33
C GLY A 85 11.17 8.72 -8.76
N THR A 86 10.69 9.93 -9.05
CA THR A 86 9.42 10.16 -9.76
C THR A 86 9.56 9.82 -11.24
N GLY A 87 8.53 9.21 -11.84
CA GLY A 87 8.45 8.90 -13.26
C GLY A 87 7.00 8.73 -13.70
N PRO A 88 6.72 8.60 -15.02
CA PRO A 88 5.35 8.46 -15.52
C PRO A 88 4.60 7.24 -14.96
N THR A 89 5.32 6.15 -14.69
CA THR A 89 4.78 4.87 -14.17
C THR A 89 4.93 4.71 -12.66
N SER A 90 5.94 5.33 -12.04
CA SER A 90 6.05 5.35 -10.56
C SER A 90 5.23 6.47 -9.91
N GLY A 91 4.71 7.36 -10.75
CA GLY A 91 4.10 8.65 -10.45
C GLY A 91 4.73 9.46 -9.33
N LEU A 92 3.90 10.23 -8.60
CA LEU A 92 4.34 11.39 -7.81
C LEU A 92 4.96 10.99 -6.48
N ARG A 93 6.30 10.92 -6.41
CA ARG A 93 6.98 10.78 -5.12
C ARG A 93 7.13 12.12 -4.43
N THR A 94 6.69 12.17 -3.18
CA THR A 94 7.01 13.28 -2.27
C THR A 94 8.15 12.87 -1.36
N HIS A 95 9.04 13.81 -1.07
CA HIS A 95 10.20 13.59 -0.21
C HIS A 95 10.14 14.47 1.02
N SER A 96 10.66 13.96 2.13
CA SER A 96 10.66 14.66 3.42
C SER A 96 12.06 14.79 4.02
N ALA A 97 12.33 15.98 4.58
CA ALA A 97 13.39 16.18 5.55
C ALA A 97 12.78 16.29 6.95
N ASN A 98 12.93 15.23 7.76
CA ASN A 98 12.37 15.16 9.10
C ASN A 98 13.39 15.60 10.14
N ILE A 99 13.07 16.60 10.95
CA ILE A 99 13.93 17.15 12.01
C ILE A 99 13.30 16.82 13.35
N LEU A 100 14.05 16.12 14.20
CA LEU A 100 13.65 15.77 15.55
C LEU A 100 14.43 16.59 16.57
N PHE A 101 13.79 16.98 17.66
CA PHE A 101 14.45 17.63 18.79
C PHE A 101 13.65 17.46 20.07
N GLY A 102 14.32 17.46 21.23
CA GLY A 102 13.64 17.41 22.51
C GLY A 102 13.75 18.70 23.30
N LEU A 103 12.67 19.16 23.92
CA LEU A 103 12.65 20.30 24.84
C LEU A 103 12.59 19.82 26.29
N LYS A 104 13.54 20.26 27.13
CA LYS A 104 13.61 19.85 28.54
C LYS A 104 12.42 20.34 29.36
N ASN A 105 11.97 21.55 29.05
CA ASN A 105 10.92 22.26 29.77
C ASN A 105 9.69 22.45 28.87
N THR A 106 8.52 22.58 29.49
CA THR A 106 7.29 22.98 28.77
C THR A 106 7.53 24.31 28.04
N PRO A 107 7.12 24.46 26.77
CA PRO A 107 7.25 25.71 26.04
C PRO A 107 6.63 26.88 26.81
N VAL A 108 7.46 27.89 27.11
CA VAL A 108 7.04 29.10 27.82
C VAL A 108 6.48 30.14 26.85
N LYS A 109 5.58 31.00 27.34
CA LYS A 109 5.06 32.14 26.55
C LYS A 109 6.22 33.03 26.11
N GLY A 110 6.20 33.47 24.87
CA GLY A 110 7.24 34.30 24.26
C GLY A 110 7.23 34.19 22.75
N ILE A 111 8.20 34.82 22.10
CA ILE A 111 8.36 34.74 20.64
C ILE A 111 9.02 33.41 20.30
N TRP A 112 8.32 32.60 19.52
CA TRP A 112 8.83 31.40 18.88
C TRP A 112 8.67 31.52 17.38
N LYS A 113 9.72 31.19 16.62
CA LYS A 113 9.64 31.09 15.16
C LYS A 113 10.56 30.00 14.64
N LEU A 114 10.07 29.26 13.65
CA LEU A 114 10.91 28.44 12.78
C LEU A 114 11.32 29.31 11.58
N VAL A 115 12.60 29.31 11.25
CA VAL A 115 13.12 29.96 10.04
C VAL A 115 13.64 28.88 9.12
N VAL A 116 13.11 28.85 7.89
CA VAL A 116 13.65 28.07 6.78
C VAL A 116 14.25 29.05 5.79
N ASP A 117 15.53 28.91 5.53
CA ASP A 117 16.34 29.76 4.68
C ASP A 117 16.87 28.94 3.50
N LEU A 118 16.59 29.40 2.29
CA LEU A 118 16.95 28.73 1.05
C LEU A 118 17.97 29.56 0.29
N VAL A 119 19.05 28.93 -0.17
CA VAL A 119 20.01 29.55 -1.10
C VAL A 119 19.32 29.83 -2.43
N GLY A 120 18.54 28.86 -2.91
CA GLY A 120 17.86 28.91 -4.20
C GLY A 120 16.87 27.76 -4.38
N TYR A 121 16.06 27.86 -5.43
CA TYR A 121 15.06 26.85 -5.77
C TYR A 121 14.75 26.91 -7.27
N GLN A 122 14.17 25.83 -7.80
CA GLN A 122 13.90 25.76 -9.22
C GLN A 122 12.80 26.77 -9.61
N SER A 123 13.06 27.63 -10.60
CA SER A 123 12.19 28.77 -10.89
C SER A 123 11.11 28.56 -11.95
N ILE A 124 11.24 27.57 -12.85
CA ILE A 124 10.29 27.26 -13.93
C ILE A 124 9.03 26.57 -13.37
N THR A 125 9.24 25.61 -12.48
CA THR A 125 8.27 24.77 -11.77
C THR A 125 8.49 24.91 -10.25
N PRO A 126 8.20 26.09 -9.68
CA PRO A 126 8.57 26.40 -8.30
C PRO A 126 7.86 25.49 -7.27
N PRO A 127 8.56 25.08 -6.20
CA PRO A 127 8.01 24.21 -5.18
C PRO A 127 6.71 24.73 -4.53
N LEU A 128 5.76 23.82 -4.30
CA LEU A 128 4.70 24.02 -3.30
C LEU A 128 5.22 23.48 -1.96
N PHE A 129 5.77 24.36 -1.14
CA PHE A 129 6.51 23.98 0.06
C PHE A 129 5.60 23.85 1.27
N LYS A 130 5.64 22.69 1.95
CA LYS A 130 4.92 22.41 3.19
C LYS A 130 5.89 22.20 4.35
N VAL A 131 5.57 22.86 5.46
CA VAL A 131 6.24 22.67 6.76
C VAL A 131 5.20 22.19 7.77
N SER A 132 5.38 20.99 8.31
CA SER A 132 4.55 20.45 9.39
C SER A 132 5.32 20.46 10.70
N ILE A 133 4.68 20.92 11.78
CA ILE A 133 5.28 21.02 13.11
C ILE A 133 4.33 20.33 14.09
N ASN A 134 4.74 19.17 14.59
CA ASN A 134 3.90 18.29 15.42
C ASN A 134 2.49 18.10 14.85
N GLY A 135 2.39 17.92 13.52
CA GLY A 135 1.13 17.70 12.79
C GLY A 135 0.42 18.97 12.32
N LYS A 136 0.80 20.17 12.80
CA LYS A 136 0.23 21.42 12.28
C LYS A 136 1.01 21.91 11.08
N SER A 137 0.32 22.06 9.96
CA SER A 137 0.93 22.34 8.66
C SER A 137 0.81 23.81 8.23
N PHE A 138 1.84 24.28 7.53
CA PHE A 138 1.90 25.54 6.82
C PHE A 138 2.32 25.27 5.39
N VAL A 139 1.68 25.91 4.42
CA VAL A 139 1.94 25.70 2.99
C VAL A 139 2.23 27.05 2.34
N LYS A 140 3.26 27.11 1.48
CA LYS A 140 3.65 28.31 0.73
C LYS A 140 4.01 27.92 -0.70
N GLN A 141 3.30 28.46 -1.67
CA GLN A 141 3.69 28.39 -3.08
C GLN A 141 4.88 29.33 -3.30
N LEU A 142 6.02 28.79 -3.76
CA LEU A 142 7.17 29.61 -4.14
C LEU A 142 6.92 30.29 -5.49
N LEU A 143 7.52 31.47 -5.70
CA LEU A 143 7.28 32.31 -6.87
C LEU A 143 8.30 32.04 -7.98
N LYS A 144 7.89 32.19 -9.24
CA LYS A 144 8.82 32.15 -10.37
C LYS A 144 9.84 33.30 -10.30
N HIS A 145 11.06 33.05 -10.77
CA HIS A 145 12.14 34.02 -10.93
C HIS A 145 13.07 33.62 -12.07
N GLU A 146 14.24 34.28 -12.20
CA GLU A 146 15.27 33.94 -13.18
C GLU A 146 15.79 32.50 -12.99
N THR A 147 16.46 31.94 -13.99
CA THR A 147 16.98 30.57 -13.92
C THR A 147 17.97 30.40 -12.78
N ASP A 148 17.83 29.31 -12.03
CA ASP A 148 18.61 29.01 -10.83
C ASP A 148 19.30 27.65 -11.00
N ASN A 149 20.62 27.62 -10.78
CA ASN A 149 21.45 26.41 -10.86
C ASN A 149 22.10 26.06 -9.50
N SER A 150 21.58 26.59 -8.40
CA SER A 150 22.12 26.35 -7.04
C SER A 150 22.17 24.88 -6.66
N VAL A 151 21.29 24.05 -7.22
CA VAL A 151 21.36 22.57 -7.06
C VAL A 151 22.67 21.96 -7.56
N LYS A 152 23.33 22.59 -8.55
CA LYS A 152 24.64 22.19 -9.09
C LYS A 152 25.81 22.91 -8.39
N GLY A 153 25.54 23.66 -7.33
CA GLY A 153 26.52 24.47 -6.61
C GLY A 153 26.82 25.84 -7.25
N ASP A 154 26.14 26.20 -8.35
CA ASP A 154 26.25 27.52 -8.97
C ASP A 154 25.18 28.46 -8.41
N ILE A 155 25.58 29.32 -7.46
CA ILE A 155 24.69 30.30 -6.83
C ILE A 155 24.55 31.60 -7.63
N THR A 156 25.14 31.68 -8.83
CA THR A 156 25.02 32.86 -9.68
C THR A 156 23.57 33.00 -10.16
N GLY A 157 22.88 34.07 -9.75
CA GLY A 157 21.44 34.26 -10.04
C GLY A 157 20.49 33.48 -9.13
N ALA A 158 20.99 32.81 -8.08
CA ALA A 158 20.15 32.15 -7.10
C ALA A 158 19.27 33.15 -6.34
N LYS A 159 18.05 32.74 -6.01
CA LYS A 159 17.09 33.58 -5.27
C LYS A 159 16.96 33.11 -3.83
N GLU A 160 17.62 33.84 -2.93
CA GLU A 160 17.46 33.62 -1.50
C GLU A 160 15.99 33.77 -1.07
N LEU A 161 15.53 32.84 -0.24
CA LEU A 161 14.20 32.88 0.35
C LEU A 161 14.24 32.52 1.83
N VAL A 162 14.00 33.52 2.67
CA VAL A 162 13.77 33.34 4.10
C VAL A 162 12.26 33.22 4.37
N TRP A 163 11.83 32.10 4.95
CA TRP A 163 10.47 31.91 5.46
C TRP A 163 10.46 31.79 6.98
N GLU A 164 9.95 32.84 7.63
CA GLU A 164 9.69 32.83 9.07
C GLU A 164 8.26 32.35 9.37
N ILE A 165 8.14 31.26 10.12
CA ILE A 165 6.88 30.67 10.54
C ILE A 165 6.70 30.94 12.03
N PRO A 166 5.76 31.81 12.43
CA PRO A 166 5.50 32.09 13.84
C PRO A 166 4.87 30.86 14.51
N LEU A 167 5.37 30.51 15.69
CA LEU A 167 4.90 29.35 16.45
C LEU A 167 4.21 29.81 17.74
N THR A 168 3.11 29.14 18.08
CA THR A 168 2.50 29.26 19.40
C THR A 168 3.03 28.16 20.31
N THR A 169 3.01 28.38 21.62
CA THR A 169 3.48 27.37 22.60
C THR A 169 2.72 26.05 22.52
N SER A 170 1.48 26.06 22.04
CA SER A 170 0.66 24.86 21.81
C SER A 170 1.12 24.00 20.64
N MET A 171 2.01 24.50 19.78
CA MET A 171 2.56 23.76 18.63
C MET A 171 3.82 22.98 18.99
N LEU A 172 4.36 23.19 20.19
CA LEU A 172 5.55 22.54 20.70
C LEU A 172 5.19 21.73 21.94
N ASN A 173 5.90 20.63 22.12
CA ASN A 173 5.74 19.73 23.25
C ASN A 173 6.94 19.86 24.19
N LYS A 174 6.71 19.63 25.49
CA LYS A 174 7.80 19.17 26.37
C LYS A 174 8.22 17.78 25.88
N GLY A 175 9.50 17.46 25.89
CA GLY A 175 10.02 16.21 25.34
C GLY A 175 10.14 16.30 23.81
N GLY A 176 9.87 15.20 23.12
CA GLY A 176 10.07 15.09 21.67
C GLY A 176 9.17 15.99 20.82
N ASN A 177 9.77 16.56 19.79
CA ASN A 177 9.13 17.39 18.77
C ASN A 177 9.62 16.95 17.39
N GLU A 178 8.78 17.17 16.38
CA GLU A 178 9.07 16.88 14.98
C GLU A 178 8.69 18.05 14.07
N ILE A 179 9.59 18.34 13.13
CA ILE A 179 9.36 19.23 12.00
C ILE A 179 9.57 18.42 10.73
N VAL A 180 8.61 18.47 9.80
CA VAL A 180 8.70 17.81 8.51
C VAL A 180 8.67 18.87 7.41
N LEU A 181 9.71 18.90 6.60
CA LEU A 181 9.84 19.76 5.41
C LEU A 181 9.56 18.89 4.18
N THR A 182 8.56 19.26 3.37
CA THR A 182 8.13 18.49 2.20
C THR A 182 7.80 19.39 1.03
N THR A 183 8.19 18.97 -0.17
CA THR A 183 7.72 19.56 -1.42
C THR A 183 6.50 18.79 -1.92
N LEU A 184 5.32 19.42 -1.92
CA LEU A 184 4.07 18.79 -2.36
C LEU A 184 3.91 18.75 -3.88
N ASP A 185 4.56 19.68 -4.58
CA ASP A 185 4.50 19.88 -6.01
C ASP A 185 5.69 20.74 -6.46
N GLY A 186 5.99 20.80 -7.75
CA GLY A 186 7.13 21.52 -8.30
C GLY A 186 8.45 20.74 -8.19
N SER A 187 9.56 21.44 -8.36
CA SER A 187 10.91 20.87 -8.43
C SER A 187 11.70 21.18 -7.14
N TRP A 188 13.03 21.15 -7.20
CA TRP A 188 13.92 21.10 -6.04
C TRP A 188 14.06 22.45 -5.32
N MET A 189 14.52 22.38 -4.07
CA MET A 189 14.96 23.52 -3.27
C MET A 189 16.30 23.22 -2.57
N VAL A 190 17.14 24.24 -2.41
CA VAL A 190 18.46 24.14 -1.75
C VAL A 190 18.45 24.94 -0.45
N PHE A 191 18.81 24.28 0.66
CA PHE A 191 18.85 24.89 1.98
C PHE A 191 20.14 25.69 2.21
N ASP A 192 19.99 26.86 2.82
CA ASP A 192 21.06 27.61 3.48
C ASP A 192 21.07 27.29 4.97
N GLN A 193 19.89 27.47 5.59
CA GLN A 193 19.71 27.26 7.02
C GLN A 193 18.31 26.80 7.39
N VAL A 194 18.20 25.93 8.39
CA VAL A 194 16.95 25.71 9.13
C VAL A 194 17.22 25.94 10.61
N ARG A 195 16.51 26.89 11.25
CA ARG A 195 16.72 27.21 12.66
C ARG A 195 15.43 27.45 13.44
N LEU A 196 15.43 27.04 14.70
CA LEU A 196 14.37 27.39 15.66
C LEU A 196 14.85 28.52 16.56
N VAL A 197 14.05 29.59 16.64
CA VAL A 197 14.27 30.72 17.54
C VAL A 197 13.21 30.68 18.64
N GLY A 198 13.64 30.93 19.88
CA GLY A 198 12.76 30.91 21.04
C GLY A 198 13.31 31.72 22.22
N PRO A 199 12.61 31.74 23.36
CA PRO A 199 13.03 32.48 24.55
C PRO A 199 14.36 31.97 25.15
N GLN A 200 15.13 32.86 25.80
CA GLN A 200 16.44 32.50 26.36
C GLN A 200 16.45 31.32 27.35
N GLY A 201 15.37 31.09 28.10
CA GLY A 201 15.26 30.02 29.10
C GLY A 201 15.04 28.60 28.55
N VAL A 202 14.98 28.45 27.22
CA VAL A 202 14.75 27.15 26.57
C VAL A 202 16.02 26.31 26.56
N ALA A 203 15.89 25.04 26.92
CA ALA A 203 16.99 24.06 26.91
C ALA A 203 16.55 22.77 26.18
N LEU A 204 17.47 22.20 25.41
CA LEU A 204 17.29 20.94 24.71
C LEU A 204 17.53 19.74 25.64
N THR A 205 16.93 18.61 25.31
CA THR A 205 17.28 17.31 25.89
C THR A 205 18.69 16.90 25.45
N LYS A 206 19.33 16.05 26.25
CA LYS A 206 20.63 15.44 25.93
C LYS A 206 20.43 13.93 25.89
N ASP A 207 19.95 13.45 24.75
CA ASP A 207 19.56 12.06 24.59
C ASP A 207 20.78 11.18 24.30
N LYS A 208 20.84 10.01 24.96
CA LYS A 208 21.87 8.98 24.76
C LYS A 208 21.19 7.63 24.63
N GLY A 209 21.59 6.84 23.64
CA GLY A 209 20.99 5.53 23.36
C GLY A 209 19.57 5.60 22.76
N LEU A 210 18.65 6.36 23.37
CA LEU A 210 17.25 6.52 22.94
C LEU A 210 16.82 7.98 22.93
N PHE A 211 15.99 8.36 21.96
CA PHE A 211 15.21 9.59 21.96
C PHE A 211 13.74 9.29 22.19
N LEU A 212 13.16 9.83 23.26
CA LEU A 212 11.74 9.67 23.58
C LEU A 212 10.91 10.67 22.77
N ARG A 213 10.18 10.15 21.77
CA ARG A 213 9.36 10.98 20.87
C ARG A 213 8.07 11.42 21.55
N SER A 214 7.34 10.49 22.16
CA SER A 214 6.10 10.82 22.88
C SER A 214 5.68 9.74 23.87
N VAL A 215 4.89 10.13 24.87
CA VAL A 215 4.20 9.24 25.81
C VAL A 215 2.72 9.64 25.88
N LYS A 216 1.81 8.74 25.52
CA LYS A 216 0.35 9.01 25.55
C LYS A 216 -0.45 7.77 25.96
N SER A 217 -1.55 7.96 26.67
CA SER A 217 -2.51 6.88 26.91
C SER A 217 -3.21 6.52 25.59
N ALA A 218 -3.31 5.23 25.28
CA ALA A 218 -4.16 4.75 24.20
C ALA A 218 -5.64 5.05 24.51
N ASN A 219 -6.42 5.32 23.46
CA ASN A 219 -7.88 5.44 23.51
C ASN A 219 -8.58 4.08 23.27
N TYR A 220 -7.90 3.01 23.66
CA TYR A 220 -8.38 1.63 23.51
C TYR A 220 -7.79 0.73 24.60
N GLU A 221 -8.46 -0.40 24.80
CA GLU A 221 -8.01 -1.53 25.61
C GLU A 221 -7.55 -2.66 24.68
N VAL A 222 -6.60 -3.47 25.13
CA VAL A 222 -6.16 -4.71 24.47
C VAL A 222 -6.34 -5.88 25.43
N LEU A 223 -6.54 -7.08 24.87
CA LEU A 223 -6.57 -8.31 25.65
C LEU A 223 -5.17 -8.94 25.68
N MET A 224 -4.64 -9.16 26.87
CA MET A 224 -3.38 -9.88 27.12
C MET A 224 -3.64 -10.92 28.21
N ASP A 225 -3.44 -12.20 27.90
CA ASP A 225 -3.66 -13.33 28.83
C ASP A 225 -5.04 -13.29 29.52
N GLY A 226 -6.09 -13.01 28.74
CA GLY A 226 -7.47 -12.93 29.24
C GLY A 226 -7.79 -11.69 30.08
N LYS A 227 -6.83 -10.77 30.28
CA LYS A 227 -7.02 -9.52 31.03
C LYS A 227 -6.97 -8.32 30.10
N ARG A 228 -7.74 -7.28 30.44
CA ARG A 228 -7.77 -6.04 29.66
C ARG A 228 -6.76 -5.04 30.18
N PHE A 229 -6.05 -4.42 29.26
CA PHE A 229 -5.08 -3.37 29.54
C PHE A 229 -5.37 -2.18 28.65
N GLN A 230 -5.34 -0.96 29.19
CA GLN A 230 -5.24 0.27 28.41
C GLN A 230 -3.75 0.53 28.17
N PRO A 231 -3.22 0.42 26.95
CA PRO A 231 -1.81 0.67 26.72
C PRO A 231 -1.40 2.11 27.05
N LEU A 232 -0.22 2.27 27.62
CA LEU A 232 0.55 3.50 27.53
C LEU A 232 1.42 3.38 26.27
N LEU A 233 1.17 4.23 25.29
CA LEU A 233 1.94 4.29 24.05
C LEU A 233 3.23 5.05 24.33
N VAL A 234 4.37 4.37 24.20
CA VAL A 234 5.71 4.92 24.39
C VAL A 234 6.46 4.86 23.06
N ASP A 235 6.55 6.01 22.38
CA ASP A 235 7.19 6.15 21.07
C ASP A 235 8.64 6.57 21.25
N VAL A 236 9.57 5.72 20.82
CA VAL A 236 11.00 5.90 21.02
C VAL A 236 11.76 5.66 19.72
N GLN A 237 12.78 6.47 19.51
CA GLN A 237 13.76 6.33 18.44
C GLN A 237 15.05 5.76 19.04
N HIS A 238 15.50 4.60 18.54
CA HIS A 238 16.85 4.11 18.84
C HIS A 238 17.91 5.00 18.19
N LEU A 239 18.99 5.27 18.94
CA LEU A 239 20.13 6.08 18.51
C LEU A 239 21.41 5.25 18.43
N GLU A 240 21.74 4.53 19.50
CA GLU A 240 22.99 3.75 19.59
C GLU A 240 22.92 2.65 20.66
N GLY A 241 23.80 1.65 20.54
CA GLY A 241 23.95 0.59 21.55
C GLY A 241 22.74 -0.35 21.64
N LYS A 242 22.54 -0.95 22.82
CA LYS A 242 21.38 -1.81 23.12
C LYS A 242 20.68 -1.36 24.40
N PRO A 243 20.12 -0.13 24.41
CA PRO A 243 19.60 0.49 25.61
C PRO A 243 18.41 -0.30 26.17
N LEU A 244 18.30 -0.30 27.49
CA LEU A 244 17.22 -0.93 28.22
C LEU A 244 16.15 0.11 28.56
N LEU A 245 15.04 0.08 27.84
CA LEU A 245 13.86 0.88 28.15
C LEU A 245 13.13 0.24 29.34
N SER A 246 12.77 1.03 30.34
CA SER A 246 11.87 0.60 31.42
C SER A 246 10.83 1.66 31.74
N VAL A 247 9.62 1.22 32.09
CA VAL A 247 8.50 2.11 32.36
C VAL A 247 7.85 1.76 33.68
N LYS A 248 7.64 2.78 34.51
CA LYS A 248 6.93 2.69 35.78
C LYS A 248 5.60 3.41 35.71
N ILE A 249 4.56 2.81 36.29
CA ILE A 249 3.24 3.40 36.50
C ILE A 249 2.95 3.42 37.99
N ASP A 250 2.65 4.60 38.54
CA ASP A 250 2.42 4.83 39.97
C ASP A 250 3.56 4.27 40.84
N GLY A 251 4.80 4.34 40.34
CA GLY A 251 6.01 3.86 41.01
C GLY A 251 6.37 2.39 40.77
N VAL A 252 5.49 1.60 40.16
CA VAL A 252 5.69 0.17 39.89
C VAL A 252 6.20 -0.04 38.48
N GLU A 253 7.29 -0.80 38.30
CA GLU A 253 7.79 -1.19 36.97
C GLU A 253 6.82 -2.18 36.32
N VAL A 254 6.31 -1.82 35.14
CA VAL A 254 5.31 -2.61 34.39
C VAL A 254 5.82 -3.09 33.04
N PHE A 255 6.94 -2.56 32.57
CA PHE A 255 7.48 -2.87 31.25
C PHE A 255 8.99 -2.68 31.19
N LYS A 256 9.64 -3.56 30.43
CA LYS A 256 11.07 -3.56 30.22
C LYS A 256 11.41 -4.23 28.89
N GLU A 257 12.14 -3.55 28.02
CA GLU A 257 12.50 -4.06 26.69
C GLU A 257 13.90 -3.58 26.29
N ARG A 258 14.67 -4.42 25.60
CA ARG A 258 15.99 -4.05 25.09
C ARG A 258 15.90 -3.75 23.59
N LEU A 259 16.26 -2.54 23.20
CA LEU A 259 16.14 -2.08 21.81
C LEU A 259 17.42 -2.40 21.02
N ASP A 260 17.29 -2.57 19.70
CA ASP A 260 18.43 -2.86 18.82
C ASP A 260 18.75 -1.79 17.76
N SER A 261 17.82 -1.38 16.89
CA SER A 261 18.19 -0.51 15.76
C SER A 261 17.08 0.32 15.09
N ALA A 262 15.88 0.45 15.67
CA ALA A 262 14.75 1.11 15.00
C ALA A 262 13.92 2.04 15.90
N ARG A 263 12.91 2.68 15.30
CA ARG A 263 11.82 3.34 16.01
C ARG A 263 10.76 2.32 16.43
N TYR A 264 10.33 2.39 17.68
CA TYR A 264 9.28 1.55 18.26
C TYR A 264 8.17 2.42 18.84
N GLN A 265 6.93 1.93 18.77
CA GLN A 265 5.83 2.48 19.55
C GLN A 265 5.28 1.40 20.46
N PHE A 266 5.85 1.28 21.66
CA PHE A 266 5.49 0.21 22.57
C PHE A 266 4.11 0.40 23.19
N GLU A 267 3.33 -0.67 23.23
CA GLU A 267 2.10 -0.79 24.01
C GLU A 267 2.43 -1.27 25.43
N VAL A 268 2.79 -0.33 26.31
CA VAL A 268 3.12 -0.63 27.71
C VAL A 268 1.83 -0.95 28.48
N PRO A 269 1.71 -2.12 29.13
CA PRO A 269 0.45 -2.53 29.73
C PRO A 269 0.12 -1.71 30.99
N MET A 270 -1.04 -1.05 30.99
CA MET A 270 -1.67 -0.54 32.21
C MET A 270 -3.00 -1.28 32.43
N PRO A 271 -3.27 -1.89 33.60
CA PRO A 271 -4.54 -2.59 33.82
C PRO A 271 -5.76 -1.70 33.50
N ALA A 272 -6.75 -2.21 32.77
CA ALA A 272 -7.96 -1.46 32.46
C ALA A 272 -8.71 -1.07 33.75
N ILE A 273 -9.36 0.09 33.75
CA ILE A 273 -10.07 0.61 34.92
C ILE A 273 -11.50 1.00 34.56
N LYS A 274 -12.44 0.79 35.49
CA LYS A 274 -13.85 1.14 35.30
C LYS A 274 -14.14 2.63 35.55
N THR A 275 -13.37 3.25 36.44
CA THR A 275 -13.56 4.64 36.85
C THR A 275 -12.35 5.45 36.43
N LYS A 276 -12.58 6.64 35.86
CA LYS A 276 -11.50 7.52 35.41
C LYS A 276 -10.58 7.89 36.57
N LYS A 277 -9.27 7.84 36.33
CA LYS A 277 -8.25 8.30 37.30
C LYS A 277 -7.03 8.85 36.58
N SER A 278 -6.22 9.63 37.31
CA SER A 278 -4.90 10.04 36.83
C SER A 278 -3.83 9.10 37.42
N SER A 279 -2.90 8.64 36.59
CA SER A 279 -1.74 7.84 37.03
C SER A 279 -0.45 8.55 36.64
N ARG A 280 0.58 8.43 37.48
CA ARG A 280 1.92 8.93 37.18
C ARG A 280 2.68 7.90 36.36
N TYR A 281 3.31 8.32 35.27
CA TYR A 281 4.25 7.48 34.54
C TYR A 281 5.69 7.99 34.72
N SER A 282 6.66 7.10 34.54
CA SER A 282 8.08 7.46 34.45
C SER A 282 8.79 6.51 33.48
N VAL A 283 9.47 7.06 32.49
CA VAL A 283 10.18 6.32 31.44
C VAL A 283 11.68 6.49 31.63
N PHE A 284 12.42 5.39 31.60
CA PHE A 284 13.86 5.36 31.82
C PHE A 284 14.59 4.65 30.68
N SER A 285 15.81 5.10 30.37
CA SER A 285 16.78 4.40 29.53
C SER A 285 18.01 4.08 30.36
N ASP A 286 18.37 2.80 30.48
CA ASP A 286 19.51 2.33 31.27
C ASP A 286 19.50 2.87 32.71
N GLY A 287 18.31 2.98 33.30
CA GLY A 287 18.08 3.50 34.66
C GLY A 287 18.06 5.03 34.78
N ILE A 288 18.37 5.77 33.70
CA ILE A 288 18.31 7.23 33.66
C ILE A 288 16.90 7.67 33.28
N LEU A 289 16.29 8.55 34.07
CA LEU A 289 14.96 9.10 33.80
C LEU A 289 14.99 9.96 32.54
N LEU A 290 14.21 9.57 31.53
CA LEU A 290 13.99 10.37 30.32
C LEU A 290 12.86 11.37 30.55
N GLU A 291 11.71 10.89 31.01
CA GLU A 291 10.53 11.71 31.25
C GLU A 291 9.63 11.11 32.34
N SER A 292 8.93 11.97 33.08
CA SER A 292 7.82 11.59 33.95
C SER A 292 6.67 12.59 33.81
N GLY A 293 5.44 12.10 33.91
CA GLY A 293 4.24 12.92 33.79
C GLY A 293 3.00 12.22 34.34
N MET A 294 1.84 12.80 34.05
CA MET A 294 0.54 12.24 34.41
C MET A 294 -0.20 11.81 33.14
N VAL A 295 -0.91 10.69 33.20
CA VAL A 295 -1.85 10.25 32.16
C VAL A 295 -3.23 10.02 32.75
N ASN A 296 -4.26 10.41 32.01
CA ASN A 296 -5.64 10.12 32.36
C ASN A 296 -6.00 8.75 31.82
N ARG A 297 -6.60 7.92 32.67
CA ARG A 297 -7.03 6.57 32.36
C ARG A 297 -8.53 6.46 32.54
N GLY A 298 -9.16 5.55 31.81
CA GLY A 298 -10.59 5.32 31.86
C GLY A 298 -10.97 4.04 31.10
N PRO A 299 -12.26 3.66 31.11
CA PRO A 299 -12.74 2.58 30.29
C PRO A 299 -12.64 2.97 28.81
N GLU A 300 -12.04 2.11 27.99
CA GLU A 300 -11.89 2.33 26.55
C GLU A 300 -12.44 1.15 25.74
N LYS A 301 -12.57 1.32 24.41
CA LYS A 301 -13.03 0.24 23.53
C LYS A 301 -11.97 -0.85 23.39
N LEU A 302 -12.39 -2.12 23.40
CA LEU A 302 -11.48 -3.24 23.17
C LEU A 302 -11.07 -3.29 21.68
N PHE A 303 -9.79 -3.17 21.42
CA PHE A 303 -9.20 -3.40 20.11
C PHE A 303 -9.08 -4.88 19.79
N THR A 304 -9.38 -5.22 18.56
CA THR A 304 -9.14 -6.52 17.93
C THR A 304 -8.10 -6.35 16.81
N PRO A 305 -7.60 -7.45 16.19
CA PRO A 305 -6.65 -7.35 15.09
C PRO A 305 -7.08 -6.40 13.95
N ALA A 306 -8.36 -6.37 13.57
CA ALA A 306 -8.85 -5.47 12.52
C ALA A 306 -8.73 -3.98 12.90
N ASP A 307 -8.75 -3.61 14.18
CA ASP A 307 -8.61 -2.22 14.62
C ASP A 307 -7.17 -1.66 14.47
N TYR A 308 -6.20 -2.53 14.18
CA TYR A 308 -4.85 -2.10 13.80
C TYR A 308 -4.72 -1.78 12.31
N VAL A 309 -5.70 -2.09 11.47
CA VAL A 309 -5.65 -1.73 10.05
C VAL A 309 -5.78 -0.22 9.89
N ASP A 310 -4.82 0.36 9.16
CA ASP A 310 -4.84 1.75 8.70
C ASP A 310 -4.95 1.75 7.17
N THR A 311 -6.12 2.07 6.63
CA THR A 311 -6.36 2.02 5.18
C THR A 311 -5.65 3.16 4.43
N LYS A 312 -5.05 4.14 5.13
CA LYS A 312 -4.22 5.19 4.50
C LYS A 312 -2.79 4.75 4.28
N MET A 313 -2.35 3.67 4.93
CA MET A 313 -1.00 3.17 4.76
C MET A 313 -0.80 2.72 3.30
N GLY A 314 0.23 3.29 2.64
CA GLY A 314 0.58 3.00 1.24
C GLY A 314 -0.34 3.64 0.20
N THR A 315 -1.11 4.69 0.54
CA THR A 315 -1.94 5.40 -0.44
C THR A 315 -1.23 6.59 -1.09
N ALA A 316 0.03 6.88 -0.77
CA ALA A 316 0.81 7.84 -1.56
C ALA A 316 1.39 7.17 -2.79
N HIS A 317 1.51 7.92 -3.89
CA HIS A 317 2.00 7.42 -5.19
C HIS A 317 1.41 6.06 -5.58
N SER A 318 0.16 5.82 -5.19
CA SER A 318 -0.54 4.56 -5.47
C SER A 318 -1.41 4.69 -6.70
N ARG A 319 -1.67 3.57 -7.36
CA ARG A 319 -2.62 3.51 -8.48
C ARG A 319 -4.08 3.45 -8.00
N TRP A 320 -5.01 3.60 -8.93
CA TRP A 320 -6.47 3.64 -8.72
C TRP A 320 -7.04 2.50 -7.88
N MET A 321 -6.35 1.37 -7.84
CA MET A 321 -6.76 0.16 -7.11
C MET A 321 -6.48 0.22 -5.60
N ILE A 322 -5.86 1.31 -5.11
CA ILE A 322 -5.57 1.55 -3.69
C ILE A 322 -6.12 2.90 -3.26
N ALA A 323 -6.89 2.88 -2.18
CA ALA A 323 -7.43 4.09 -1.57
C ALA A 323 -7.75 3.84 -0.07
N PRO A 324 -8.07 4.90 0.70
CA PRO A 324 -8.39 4.80 2.13
C PRO A 324 -9.84 4.41 2.42
N GLY A 325 -10.62 4.05 1.40
CA GLY A 325 -12.03 3.71 1.52
C GLY A 325 -12.36 2.48 2.39
N PRO A 326 -13.59 2.41 2.95
CA PRO A 326 -14.07 1.26 3.70
C PRO A 326 -14.42 0.07 2.78
N TRP A 327 -13.44 -0.74 2.40
CA TRP A 327 -13.67 -1.89 1.51
C TRP A 327 -13.93 -3.19 2.28
N MET A 328 -14.83 -4.02 1.75
CA MET A 328 -15.06 -5.39 2.22
C MET A 328 -14.09 -6.35 1.50
N PRO A 329 -13.84 -7.57 2.03
CA PRO A 329 -13.00 -8.55 1.35
C PRO A 329 -13.50 -8.80 -0.08
N PHE A 330 -12.64 -8.57 -1.07
CA PHE A 330 -12.93 -8.69 -2.49
C PHE A 330 -14.20 -7.96 -2.98
N SER A 331 -14.54 -6.80 -2.42
CA SER A 331 -15.84 -6.16 -2.68
C SER A 331 -16.00 -5.58 -4.10
N MET A 332 -17.26 -5.52 -4.55
CA MET A 332 -17.67 -4.84 -5.78
C MET A 332 -17.69 -3.32 -5.57
N VAL A 333 -18.30 -2.88 -4.46
CA VAL A 333 -18.23 -1.49 -4.01
C VAL A 333 -16.94 -1.28 -3.26
N LYS A 334 -16.12 -0.39 -3.79
CA LYS A 334 -14.90 0.13 -3.17
C LYS A 334 -15.07 1.62 -2.97
N LEU A 335 -15.96 2.01 -2.06
CA LEU A 335 -16.29 3.40 -1.81
C LEU A 335 -15.07 4.14 -1.25
N SER A 336 -14.63 5.26 -1.84
CA SER A 336 -13.45 6.02 -1.37
C SER A 336 -13.49 7.49 -1.81
N PRO A 337 -12.75 8.42 -1.16
CA PRO A 337 -12.44 9.74 -1.73
C PRO A 337 -11.54 9.67 -2.97
N ASP A 338 -11.88 10.49 -3.96
CA ASP A 338 -11.06 10.73 -5.15
C ASP A 338 -10.59 12.19 -5.12
N ASN A 339 -9.29 12.40 -5.06
CA ASN A 339 -8.70 13.73 -4.99
C ASN A 339 -7.79 14.10 -6.15
N GLN A 340 -7.50 13.16 -7.06
CA GLN A 340 -6.66 13.44 -8.23
C GLN A 340 -7.45 13.71 -9.51
N ASN A 341 -6.81 14.38 -10.46
CA ASN A 341 -7.22 14.44 -11.86
C ASN A 341 -6.92 13.09 -12.57
N SER A 342 -7.50 12.87 -13.75
CA SER A 342 -7.26 11.66 -14.55
C SER A 342 -5.78 11.47 -14.89
N GLY A 343 -5.31 10.22 -14.85
CA GLY A 343 -3.94 9.84 -15.18
C GLY A 343 -3.51 8.57 -14.44
N TRP A 344 -2.29 8.09 -14.71
CA TRP A 344 -1.76 6.80 -14.25
C TRP A 344 -1.99 6.47 -12.75
N GLN A 345 -1.94 7.46 -11.86
CA GLN A 345 -2.15 7.29 -10.42
C GLN A 345 -3.42 7.95 -9.91
N SER A 346 -4.32 8.38 -10.78
CA SER A 346 -5.54 9.06 -10.32
C SER A 346 -6.30 8.17 -9.34
N GLY A 347 -7.09 8.78 -8.47
CA GLY A 347 -7.72 8.14 -7.31
C GLY A 347 -7.46 9.00 -6.09
N TYR A 348 -6.66 8.48 -5.16
CA TYR A 348 -6.30 9.16 -3.93
C TYR A 348 -4.78 9.26 -3.76
N ASP A 349 -4.29 10.47 -3.51
CA ASP A 349 -2.94 10.71 -3.00
C ASP A 349 -2.97 11.72 -1.83
N PRO A 350 -2.31 11.43 -0.69
CA PRO A 350 -2.41 12.23 0.52
C PRO A 350 -1.80 13.64 0.39
N SER A 351 -0.99 13.91 -0.64
CA SER A 351 -0.43 15.24 -0.92
C SER A 351 -1.47 16.22 -1.47
N PHE A 352 -2.61 15.74 -1.97
CA PHE A 352 -3.74 16.58 -2.37
C PHE A 352 -4.72 16.79 -1.21
N GLU A 353 -4.87 18.04 -0.79
CA GLU A 353 -5.72 18.46 0.33
C GLU A 353 -7.09 18.97 -0.13
N SER A 354 -7.63 18.38 -1.20
CA SER A 354 -9.00 18.57 -1.69
C SER A 354 -9.63 17.22 -2.02
N VAL A 355 -10.95 17.14 -2.19
CA VAL A 355 -11.65 15.95 -2.68
C VAL A 355 -12.62 16.39 -3.77
N GLY A 356 -12.54 15.72 -4.91
CA GLY A 356 -13.44 15.92 -6.04
C GLY A 356 -14.74 15.16 -5.81
N VAL A 357 -14.66 13.87 -5.46
CA VAL A 357 -15.84 13.02 -5.33
C VAL A 357 -15.61 11.85 -4.39
N PHE A 358 -16.67 11.17 -3.96
CA PHE A 358 -16.61 9.84 -3.35
C PHE A 358 -17.18 8.82 -4.35
N SER A 359 -16.35 7.98 -4.96
CA SER A 359 -16.79 7.05 -6.01
C SER A 359 -16.88 5.60 -5.54
N HIS A 360 -17.72 4.81 -6.22
CA HIS A 360 -18.09 3.45 -5.80
C HIS A 360 -17.16 2.35 -6.36
N ILE A 361 -16.37 2.64 -7.40
CA ILE A 361 -15.63 1.63 -8.15
C ILE A 361 -14.15 2.03 -8.25
N HIS A 362 -13.28 1.16 -7.72
CA HIS A 362 -11.82 1.28 -7.76
C HIS A 362 -11.21 -0.04 -8.24
N GLU A 363 -11.45 -0.37 -9.51
CA GLU A 363 -10.87 -1.52 -10.22
C GLU A 363 -10.15 -1.02 -11.47
N TRP A 364 -9.08 -1.69 -11.87
CA TRP A 364 -8.29 -1.28 -13.01
C TRP A 364 -9.16 -1.16 -14.28
N THR A 365 -9.05 0.00 -14.96
CA THR A 365 -9.85 0.42 -16.14
C THR A 365 -11.35 0.70 -15.90
N MET A 366 -11.85 0.57 -14.67
CA MET A 366 -13.25 0.78 -14.32
C MET A 366 -13.42 1.90 -13.30
N ALA A 367 -14.47 2.69 -13.46
CA ALA A 367 -14.80 3.83 -12.62
C ALA A 367 -16.31 4.12 -12.67
N GLY A 368 -16.68 5.31 -12.20
CA GLY A 368 -18.03 5.84 -12.29
C GLY A 368 -18.83 5.72 -10.99
N LEU A 369 -20.00 6.35 -11.03
CA LEU A 369 -20.85 6.65 -9.89
C LEU A 369 -20.10 7.32 -8.73
N GLY A 370 -19.78 8.59 -8.95
CA GLY A 370 -19.28 9.50 -7.92
C GLY A 370 -20.40 10.26 -7.22
N MET A 371 -20.24 10.51 -5.92
CA MET A 371 -21.10 11.43 -5.17
C MET A 371 -20.31 12.44 -4.34
N LEU A 372 -20.78 13.68 -4.28
CA LEU A 372 -20.21 14.69 -3.37
C LEU A 372 -21.32 15.52 -2.71
N PRO A 373 -21.32 15.68 -1.38
CA PRO A 373 -22.23 16.58 -0.70
C PRO A 373 -21.74 18.04 -0.79
N VAL A 374 -22.60 18.94 -1.25
CA VAL A 374 -22.28 20.37 -1.44
C VAL A 374 -23.43 21.27 -1.00
N ASN A 375 -23.20 22.58 -0.87
CA ASN A 375 -24.25 23.59 -0.71
C ASN A 375 -23.85 24.89 -1.42
N GLY A 376 -24.76 25.88 -1.47
CA GLY A 376 -24.50 27.16 -2.14
C GLY A 376 -24.75 27.11 -3.65
N PRO A 377 -24.07 27.95 -4.47
CA PRO A 377 -24.29 27.99 -5.92
C PRO A 377 -24.04 26.63 -6.59
N LEU A 378 -24.95 26.22 -7.48
CA LEU A 378 -24.81 24.98 -8.24
C LEU A 378 -23.60 25.06 -9.17
N LYS A 379 -22.68 24.09 -9.04
CA LYS A 379 -21.55 23.85 -9.95
C LYS A 379 -21.60 22.40 -10.41
N ILE A 380 -21.48 22.17 -11.72
CA ILE A 380 -21.58 20.84 -12.34
C ILE A 380 -20.23 20.31 -12.86
N LYS A 381 -19.16 21.10 -12.74
CA LYS A 381 -17.80 20.69 -13.06
C LYS A 381 -17.06 20.30 -11.79
N GLY A 382 -16.24 19.25 -11.85
CA GLY A 382 -15.39 18.83 -10.72
C GLY A 382 -14.36 19.89 -10.33
N GLY A 383 -13.66 20.48 -11.30
CA GLY A 383 -12.55 21.42 -11.07
C GLY A 383 -11.21 20.73 -10.81
N ASN A 384 -10.11 21.50 -10.88
CA ASN A 384 -8.75 20.96 -10.77
C ASN A 384 -8.34 20.68 -9.29
N GLU A 385 -7.57 19.61 -9.07
CA GLU A 385 -7.07 19.17 -7.75
C GLU A 385 -6.25 20.20 -6.95
N ARG A 386 -5.59 21.15 -7.63
CA ARG A 386 -4.77 22.23 -7.05
C ARG A 386 -5.42 23.62 -7.16
N SER A 387 -6.52 23.78 -7.91
CA SER A 387 -7.20 25.07 -8.07
C SER A 387 -8.37 25.25 -7.09
N LYS A 388 -8.54 26.47 -6.58
CA LYS A 388 -9.70 26.82 -5.74
C LYS A 388 -10.87 27.33 -6.60
N GLY A 389 -12.08 26.85 -6.30
CA GLY A 389 -13.33 27.49 -6.74
C GLY A 389 -13.78 27.20 -8.18
N GLU A 390 -13.00 26.52 -9.02
CA GLU A 390 -13.35 26.21 -10.42
C GLU A 390 -14.53 25.24 -10.59
N GLY A 391 -14.82 24.44 -9.56
CA GLY A 391 -15.84 23.38 -9.61
C GLY A 391 -16.48 23.11 -8.27
N TYR A 392 -17.18 21.98 -8.18
CA TYR A 392 -17.81 21.48 -6.95
C TYR A 392 -16.83 20.79 -6.00
N ARG A 393 -15.57 20.55 -6.40
CA ARG A 393 -14.50 20.04 -5.53
C ARG A 393 -14.37 20.89 -4.26
N SER A 394 -14.06 20.25 -3.15
CA SER A 394 -13.87 20.92 -1.86
C SER A 394 -12.48 20.70 -1.29
N GLU A 395 -11.87 21.76 -0.73
CA GLU A 395 -10.73 21.61 0.18
C GLU A 395 -11.12 20.77 1.41
N VAL A 396 -10.22 19.92 1.88
CA VAL A 396 -10.45 19.12 3.09
C VAL A 396 -9.69 19.68 4.29
N ASP A 397 -10.27 19.50 5.48
CA ASP A 397 -9.49 19.56 6.71
C ASP A 397 -8.82 18.21 6.95
N LYS A 398 -7.57 18.07 6.48
CA LYS A 398 -6.77 16.86 6.67
C LYS A 398 -6.59 16.47 8.15
N SER A 399 -6.73 17.41 9.10
CA SER A 399 -6.69 17.08 10.54
C SER A 399 -7.92 16.31 11.03
N THR A 400 -9.01 16.30 10.24
CA THR A 400 -10.26 15.57 10.52
C THR A 400 -10.39 14.25 9.77
N GLU A 401 -9.41 13.92 8.93
CA GLU A 401 -9.42 12.74 8.07
C GLU A 401 -9.12 11.46 8.86
N GLU A 402 -10.13 10.61 9.00
CA GLU A 402 -10.05 9.31 9.66
C GLU A 402 -10.38 8.21 8.65
N ALA A 403 -9.59 7.14 8.62
CA ALA A 403 -9.87 5.97 7.78
C ALA A 403 -9.51 4.63 8.48
N PRO A 404 -10.11 4.32 9.65
CA PRO A 404 -9.96 3.00 10.25
C PRO A 404 -10.74 1.96 9.44
N ILE A 405 -10.55 0.67 9.76
CA ILE A 405 -11.29 -0.40 9.10
C ILE A 405 -12.80 -0.13 9.08
N GLY A 406 -13.37 -0.23 7.87
CA GLY A 406 -14.78 -0.07 7.61
C GLY A 406 -15.39 1.33 7.80
N TYR A 407 -14.57 2.36 7.88
CA TYR A 407 -15.05 3.74 7.98
C TYR A 407 -14.09 4.74 7.35
N TYR A 408 -14.62 5.69 6.60
CA TYR A 408 -13.88 6.91 6.21
C TYR A 408 -14.65 8.15 6.65
N LYS A 409 -13.94 9.19 7.07
CA LYS A 409 -14.52 10.48 7.49
C LYS A 409 -13.60 11.63 7.14
N VAL A 410 -14.17 12.74 6.68
CA VAL A 410 -13.45 14.01 6.49
C VAL A 410 -14.41 15.22 6.57
N MET A 411 -13.88 16.39 6.93
CA MET A 411 -14.58 17.67 6.80
C MET A 411 -14.24 18.36 5.47
N LEU A 412 -15.28 18.67 4.68
CA LEU A 412 -15.22 19.46 3.45
C LEU A 412 -15.33 20.95 3.83
N LYS A 413 -14.22 21.69 3.74
CA LYS A 413 -14.09 23.06 4.25
C LYS A 413 -14.98 24.05 3.49
N ASP A 414 -15.01 23.95 2.17
CA ASP A 414 -15.71 24.94 1.33
C ASP A 414 -17.23 24.94 1.54
N TYR A 415 -17.78 23.81 2.00
CA TYR A 415 -19.20 23.61 2.24
C TYR A 415 -19.56 23.50 3.73
N ASN A 416 -18.55 23.38 4.61
CA ASN A 416 -18.69 23.05 6.02
C ASN A 416 -19.55 21.77 6.23
N VAL A 417 -19.27 20.74 5.43
CA VAL A 417 -19.98 19.46 5.46
C VAL A 417 -19.06 18.37 5.97
N LYS A 418 -19.51 17.63 6.98
CA LYS A 418 -18.84 16.40 7.41
C LYS A 418 -19.35 15.24 6.56
N ALA A 419 -18.44 14.57 5.86
CA ALA A 419 -18.72 13.37 5.09
C ALA A 419 -18.22 12.12 5.81
N GLU A 420 -19.06 11.08 5.83
CA GLU A 420 -18.79 9.79 6.49
C GLU A 420 -19.22 8.65 5.55
N LEU A 421 -18.37 7.64 5.36
CA LEU A 421 -18.56 6.54 4.42
C LEU A 421 -18.39 5.18 5.11
N THR A 422 -19.22 4.20 4.73
CA THR A 422 -19.07 2.76 5.01
C THR A 422 -19.63 1.98 3.81
N ALA A 423 -19.36 0.67 3.74
CA ALA A 423 -19.84 -0.14 2.62
C ALA A 423 -20.01 -1.61 3.02
N THR A 424 -20.86 -2.30 2.25
CA THR A 424 -20.91 -3.77 2.18
C THR A 424 -20.26 -4.23 0.88
N THR A 425 -20.37 -5.52 0.54
CA THR A 425 -19.76 -6.07 -0.68
C THR A 425 -20.25 -5.39 -1.96
N ARG A 426 -21.55 -5.07 -2.06
CA ARG A 426 -22.18 -4.52 -3.28
C ARG A 426 -22.92 -3.21 -3.06
N CYS A 427 -22.84 -2.65 -1.85
CA CYS A 427 -23.56 -1.43 -1.50
C CYS A 427 -22.68 -0.40 -0.79
N GLY A 428 -22.88 0.88 -1.12
CA GLY A 428 -22.33 2.02 -0.40
C GLY A 428 -23.34 2.59 0.60
N PHE A 429 -22.85 3.15 1.71
CA PHE A 429 -23.68 3.88 2.67
C PHE A 429 -22.91 5.10 3.17
N GLN A 430 -23.46 6.29 2.93
CA GLN A 430 -22.85 7.57 3.25
C GLN A 430 -23.76 8.38 4.18
N ARG A 431 -23.14 9.15 5.07
CA ARG A 431 -23.82 10.06 6.01
C ARG A 431 -23.19 11.43 5.91
N TYR A 432 -24.00 12.43 5.57
CA TYR A 432 -23.56 13.81 5.36
C TYR A 432 -24.21 14.72 6.39
N THR A 433 -23.39 15.44 7.15
CA THR A 433 -23.88 16.44 8.12
C THR A 433 -23.64 17.84 7.56
N TYR A 434 -24.72 18.50 7.15
CA TYR A 434 -24.72 19.84 6.56
C TYR A 434 -24.87 20.95 7.61
N PRO A 435 -24.45 22.19 7.30
CA PRO A 435 -24.97 23.35 8.00
C PRO A 435 -26.47 23.53 7.71
N LYS A 436 -27.15 24.38 8.49
CA LYS A 436 -28.56 24.70 8.25
C LYS A 436 -28.72 25.47 6.95
N ALA A 437 -29.27 24.83 5.91
CA ALA A 437 -29.50 25.45 4.61
C ALA A 437 -30.75 24.86 3.91
N THR A 438 -31.31 25.58 2.95
CA THR A 438 -32.43 25.13 2.11
C THR A 438 -31.97 24.46 0.81
N ASP A 439 -30.68 24.56 0.50
CA ASP A 439 -30.05 24.18 -0.77
C ASP A 439 -28.86 23.23 -0.53
N SER A 440 -28.96 22.38 0.49
CA SER A 440 -28.00 21.29 0.72
C SER A 440 -28.19 20.22 -0.34
N ARG A 441 -27.12 19.84 -1.05
CA ARG A 441 -27.17 18.97 -2.22
C ARG A 441 -26.29 17.75 -2.08
N VAL A 442 -26.72 16.65 -2.69
CA VAL A 442 -25.82 15.56 -3.10
C VAL A 442 -25.70 15.61 -4.61
N MET A 443 -24.47 15.79 -5.11
CA MET A 443 -24.11 15.66 -6.51
C MET A 443 -23.92 14.18 -6.84
N ILE A 444 -24.38 13.74 -8.01
CA ILE A 444 -24.22 12.39 -8.56
C ILE A 444 -23.58 12.56 -9.92
N ASP A 445 -22.28 12.25 -10.04
CA ASP A 445 -21.50 12.42 -11.26
C ASP A 445 -21.16 11.06 -11.87
N LEU A 446 -21.48 10.89 -13.16
CA LEU A 446 -21.18 9.68 -13.91
C LEU A 446 -19.88 9.79 -14.72
N GLN A 447 -19.29 10.98 -14.86
CA GLN A 447 -18.02 11.24 -15.53
C GLN A 447 -17.00 11.83 -14.54
N ILE A 448 -16.35 10.97 -13.77
CA ILE A 448 -15.36 11.33 -12.77
C ILE A 448 -13.93 11.14 -13.29
N PRO A 449 -12.92 11.79 -12.67
CA PRO A 449 -11.53 11.42 -12.88
C PRO A 449 -11.29 9.94 -12.56
N ALA A 450 -10.46 9.28 -13.37
CA ALA A 450 -10.12 7.87 -13.29
C ALA A 450 -8.79 7.61 -14.02
N GLU A 451 -8.19 6.44 -13.75
CA GLU A 451 -6.84 6.11 -14.22
C GLU A 451 -6.74 6.19 -15.73
N TYR A 452 -7.74 5.59 -16.37
CA TYR A 452 -8.00 5.68 -17.78
C TYR A 452 -9.30 6.43 -17.98
N SER A 453 -9.28 7.40 -18.88
CA SER A 453 -10.50 8.09 -19.28
C SER A 453 -11.45 7.12 -19.97
N TYR A 454 -12.73 7.24 -19.63
CA TYR A 454 -13.80 6.47 -20.23
C TYR A 454 -14.83 7.40 -20.87
N SER A 455 -15.60 6.86 -21.81
CA SER A 455 -16.72 7.54 -22.44
C SER A 455 -18.05 6.97 -21.97
N LEU A 456 -19.03 7.83 -21.74
CA LEU A 456 -20.41 7.45 -21.47
C LEU A 456 -21.07 7.09 -22.81
N LYS A 457 -21.50 5.83 -22.94
CA LYS A 457 -22.18 5.30 -24.14
C LYS A 457 -23.70 5.28 -24.00
N ASN A 458 -24.19 5.10 -22.78
CA ASN A 458 -25.60 5.18 -22.45
C ASN A 458 -25.74 5.57 -20.98
N VAL A 459 -26.66 6.49 -20.69
CA VAL A 459 -26.92 6.99 -19.35
C VAL A 459 -28.42 7.01 -19.11
N THR A 460 -28.82 6.53 -17.93
CA THR A 460 -30.15 6.81 -17.38
C THR A 460 -30.03 7.26 -15.93
N LEU A 461 -30.76 8.31 -15.57
CA LEU A 461 -30.94 8.80 -14.19
C LEU A 461 -32.40 9.19 -14.00
N LYS A 462 -33.14 8.50 -13.13
CA LYS A 462 -34.58 8.71 -12.94
C LYS A 462 -34.94 8.83 -11.47
N LYS A 463 -35.56 9.94 -11.06
CA LYS A 463 -36.26 10.04 -9.77
C LYS A 463 -37.54 9.22 -9.83
N VAL A 464 -37.57 8.06 -9.19
CA VAL A 464 -38.74 7.15 -9.20
C VAL A 464 -39.67 7.38 -8.01
N SER A 465 -39.18 8.05 -6.96
CA SER A 465 -39.99 8.52 -5.83
C SER A 465 -39.30 9.70 -5.13
N ASP A 466 -39.90 10.23 -4.08
CA ASP A 466 -39.28 11.26 -3.25
C ASP A 466 -38.04 10.78 -2.48
N PHE A 467 -37.77 9.48 -2.45
CA PHE A 467 -36.66 8.91 -1.69
C PHE A 467 -35.72 8.05 -2.54
N ARG A 468 -35.98 7.91 -3.85
CA ARG A 468 -35.26 6.92 -4.68
C ARG A 468 -34.97 7.39 -6.09
N ILE A 469 -33.73 7.15 -6.51
CA ILE A 469 -33.25 7.29 -7.89
C ILE A 469 -32.83 5.92 -8.40
N GLU A 470 -33.16 5.64 -9.66
CA GLU A 470 -32.67 4.47 -10.38
C GLU A 470 -31.96 4.91 -11.64
N GLY A 471 -30.91 4.19 -12.03
CA GLY A 471 -30.14 4.55 -13.20
C GLY A 471 -29.15 3.50 -13.67
N LEU A 472 -28.50 3.82 -14.78
CA LEU A 472 -27.41 3.05 -15.33
C LEU A 472 -26.40 3.97 -16.02
N SER A 473 -25.16 3.50 -16.10
CA SER A 473 -24.09 4.11 -16.88
C SER A 473 -23.33 3.02 -17.63
N ARG A 474 -23.48 2.96 -18.95
CA ARG A 474 -22.63 2.15 -19.82
C ARG A 474 -21.38 2.93 -20.16
N GLN A 475 -20.24 2.40 -19.76
CA GLN A 475 -18.95 3.04 -19.87
C GLN A 475 -18.05 2.24 -20.80
N PHE A 476 -17.22 2.97 -21.55
CA PHE A 476 -16.25 2.37 -22.45
C PHE A 476 -14.89 3.05 -22.32
N THR A 477 -13.89 2.27 -21.91
CA THR A 477 -12.48 2.66 -21.79
C THR A 477 -11.70 2.02 -22.95
N PRO A 478 -11.34 2.77 -24.01
CA PRO A 478 -10.54 2.24 -25.10
C PRO A 478 -9.04 2.24 -24.77
N GLY A 479 -8.31 1.26 -25.31
CA GLY A 479 -6.86 1.30 -25.41
C GLY A 479 -6.11 1.52 -24.11
N ALA A 480 -6.57 0.91 -23.01
CA ALA A 480 -5.84 0.94 -21.74
C ALA A 480 -4.46 0.26 -21.86
N TRP A 481 -3.52 0.72 -21.04
CA TRP A 481 -2.13 0.24 -20.97
C TRP A 481 -1.43 0.15 -22.33
N SER A 482 -1.26 -1.04 -22.90
CA SER A 482 -0.58 -1.31 -24.18
C SER A 482 -1.42 -0.96 -25.42
N GLY A 483 -2.60 -0.37 -25.25
CA GLY A 483 -3.47 0.06 -26.35
C GLY A 483 -4.34 -1.06 -26.94
N ASP A 484 -4.16 -2.31 -26.51
CA ASP A 484 -4.93 -3.48 -26.94
C ASP A 484 -5.94 -3.99 -25.88
N VAL A 485 -6.11 -3.24 -24.78
CA VAL A 485 -7.10 -3.51 -23.73
C VAL A 485 -8.29 -2.54 -23.87
N ASN A 486 -9.50 -3.06 -24.09
CA ASN A 486 -10.72 -2.27 -24.09
C ASN A 486 -11.68 -2.78 -23.02
N GLN A 487 -12.25 -1.86 -22.24
CA GLN A 487 -13.20 -2.17 -21.17
C GLN A 487 -14.59 -1.65 -21.54
N ASP A 488 -15.56 -2.54 -21.74
CA ASP A 488 -16.98 -2.22 -21.96
C ASP A 488 -17.80 -2.87 -20.85
N TYR A 489 -18.59 -2.06 -20.16
CA TYR A 489 -19.32 -2.48 -18.98
C TYR A 489 -20.48 -1.53 -18.67
N THR A 490 -21.52 -2.04 -18.00
CA THR A 490 -22.66 -1.23 -17.58
C THR A 490 -22.85 -1.34 -16.08
N VAL A 491 -22.79 -0.20 -15.39
CA VAL A 491 -23.09 -0.12 -13.96
C VAL A 491 -24.55 0.29 -13.80
N HIS A 492 -25.37 -0.61 -13.26
CA HIS A 492 -26.74 -0.32 -12.84
C HIS A 492 -26.74 0.03 -11.36
N PHE A 493 -27.56 0.99 -10.95
CA PHE A 493 -27.58 1.42 -9.56
C PHE A 493 -28.98 1.85 -9.10
N VAL A 494 -29.18 1.70 -7.79
CA VAL A 494 -30.29 2.29 -7.05
C VAL A 494 -29.73 3.14 -5.93
N ILE A 495 -30.28 4.33 -5.73
CA ILE A 495 -29.85 5.27 -4.70
C ILE A 495 -31.08 5.65 -3.89
N GLU A 496 -31.01 5.44 -2.57
CA GLU A 496 -32.08 5.81 -1.65
C GLU A 496 -31.59 6.84 -0.65
N PHE A 497 -32.47 7.74 -0.23
CA PHE A 497 -32.23 8.77 0.78
C PHE A 497 -33.16 8.59 1.98
N ASP A 498 -32.71 8.98 3.18
CA ASP A 498 -33.53 8.96 4.39
C ASP A 498 -34.42 10.20 4.55
N GLN A 499 -34.29 11.15 3.63
CA GLN A 499 -35.06 12.39 3.56
C GLN A 499 -35.71 12.58 2.18
N PRO A 500 -36.88 13.24 2.10
CA PRO A 500 -37.54 13.49 0.82
C PRO A 500 -36.77 14.51 0.00
N ILE A 501 -36.47 14.16 -1.25
CA ILE A 501 -35.86 15.01 -2.27
C ILE A 501 -36.77 16.21 -2.54
N LYS A 502 -36.29 17.43 -2.27
CA LYS A 502 -37.05 18.68 -2.50
C LYS A 502 -36.96 19.17 -3.94
N LYS A 503 -35.81 18.97 -4.56
CA LYS A 503 -35.57 19.30 -5.95
C LYS A 503 -34.62 18.29 -6.55
N PHE A 504 -34.92 17.88 -7.77
CA PHE A 504 -34.05 17.06 -8.60
C PHE A 504 -33.74 17.84 -9.87
N GLY A 505 -32.51 17.77 -10.31
CA GLY A 505 -32.10 18.26 -11.62
C GLY A 505 -30.91 17.49 -12.13
N THR A 506 -30.62 17.67 -13.40
CA THR A 506 -29.63 16.89 -14.12
C THR A 506 -28.75 17.77 -14.98
N TRP A 507 -27.62 17.23 -15.43
CA TRP A 507 -26.86 17.82 -16.53
C TRP A 507 -26.49 16.76 -17.56
N VAL A 508 -26.39 17.20 -18.81
CA VAL A 508 -25.83 16.45 -19.94
C VAL A 508 -25.06 17.43 -20.81
N ASP A 509 -23.80 17.12 -21.11
CA ASP A 509 -22.91 17.96 -21.92
C ASP A 509 -22.97 19.43 -21.51
N ASP A 510 -22.72 19.68 -20.22
CA ASP A 510 -22.75 21.01 -19.60
C ASP A 510 -24.09 21.74 -19.52
N LYS A 511 -25.19 21.10 -19.94
CA LYS A 511 -26.52 21.72 -19.93
C LYS A 511 -27.36 21.21 -18.77
N VAL A 512 -27.75 22.13 -17.89
CA VAL A 512 -28.62 21.82 -16.74
C VAL A 512 -30.08 21.75 -17.15
N ALA A 513 -30.79 20.74 -16.64
CA ALA A 513 -32.23 20.56 -16.79
C ALA A 513 -32.89 20.24 -15.43
N THR A 514 -34.22 20.36 -15.37
CA THR A 514 -35.04 20.12 -14.15
C THR A 514 -36.04 18.99 -14.34
N GLY A 515 -35.82 18.11 -15.31
CA GLY A 515 -36.66 16.93 -15.52
C GLY A 515 -36.33 15.83 -14.50
N ASP A 516 -37.32 15.02 -14.14
CA ASP A 516 -37.17 13.86 -13.24
C ASP A 516 -36.47 12.65 -13.89
N ILE A 517 -36.09 12.77 -15.16
CA ILE A 517 -35.40 11.75 -15.92
C ILE A 517 -34.39 12.37 -16.89
N VAL A 518 -33.23 11.71 -17.01
CA VAL A 518 -32.35 11.78 -18.17
C VAL A 518 -32.21 10.38 -18.74
N GLU A 519 -32.38 10.28 -20.05
CA GLU A 519 -32.05 9.11 -20.86
C GLU A 519 -31.28 9.64 -22.06
N SER A 520 -30.02 9.22 -22.20
CA SER A 520 -29.16 9.69 -23.27
C SER A 520 -28.28 8.56 -23.80
N GLY A 521 -27.93 8.66 -25.08
CA GLY A 521 -26.92 7.82 -25.72
C GLY A 521 -25.51 8.27 -25.33
N ALA A 522 -24.61 8.34 -26.31
CA ALA A 522 -23.23 8.76 -26.07
C ALA A 522 -23.15 10.25 -25.74
N VAL A 523 -22.49 10.59 -24.63
CA VAL A 523 -22.35 11.95 -24.10
C VAL A 523 -20.94 12.15 -23.52
N LYS A 524 -20.50 13.40 -23.40
CA LYS A 524 -19.22 13.78 -22.78
C LYS A 524 -19.30 13.75 -21.26
N ASP A 525 -20.36 14.30 -20.69
CA ASP A 525 -20.63 14.24 -19.27
C ASP A 525 -22.13 14.13 -18.98
N ALA A 526 -22.47 13.52 -17.85
CA ALA A 526 -23.83 13.46 -17.35
C ALA A 526 -23.87 13.25 -15.84
N GLY A 527 -24.92 13.77 -15.19
CA GLY A 527 -25.14 13.55 -13.78
C GLY A 527 -26.43 14.18 -13.26
N ALA A 528 -26.60 14.15 -11.94
CA ALA A 528 -27.75 14.70 -11.24
C ALA A 528 -27.37 15.43 -9.94
N TYR A 529 -28.23 16.34 -9.50
CA TYR A 529 -28.20 16.91 -8.15
C TYR A 529 -29.55 16.71 -7.48
N VAL A 530 -29.53 16.34 -6.21
CA VAL A 530 -30.70 16.29 -5.33
C VAL A 530 -30.55 17.30 -4.21
N GLU A 531 -31.59 18.10 -3.97
CA GLU A 531 -31.60 19.13 -2.93
C GLU A 531 -32.48 18.74 -1.73
N PHE A 532 -32.04 19.09 -0.52
CA PHE A 532 -32.69 18.83 0.75
C PHE A 532 -32.78 20.11 1.60
N ASP A 533 -33.84 20.21 2.42
CA ASP A 533 -33.97 21.23 3.45
C ASP A 533 -33.39 20.72 4.78
N THR A 534 -32.21 21.22 5.14
CA THR A 534 -31.42 20.75 6.29
C THR A 534 -31.55 21.65 7.51
N ARG A 535 -32.53 22.57 7.53
CA ARG A 535 -32.76 23.47 8.68
C ARG A 535 -33.26 22.73 9.92
N VAL A 536 -34.05 21.67 9.72
CA VAL A 536 -34.64 20.83 10.78
C VAL A 536 -33.79 19.59 11.04
N ASN A 537 -33.45 18.82 9.99
CA ASN A 537 -32.56 17.67 10.09
C ASN A 537 -31.29 17.90 9.25
N PRO A 538 -30.15 18.23 9.88
CA PRO A 538 -28.90 18.52 9.16
C PRO A 538 -28.22 17.27 8.58
N VAL A 539 -28.66 16.06 8.96
CA VAL A 539 -28.04 14.81 8.52
C VAL A 539 -28.84 14.19 7.39
N VAL A 540 -28.26 14.12 6.20
CA VAL A 540 -28.79 13.35 5.07
C VAL A 540 -27.99 12.07 4.95
N GLN A 541 -28.68 10.94 4.91
CA GLN A 541 -28.09 9.64 4.65
C GLN A 541 -28.46 9.15 3.26
N VAL A 542 -27.51 8.48 2.60
CA VAL A 542 -27.70 7.87 1.29
C VAL A 542 -27.16 6.46 1.30
N ARG A 543 -27.93 5.52 0.76
CA ARG A 543 -27.51 4.13 0.56
C ARG A 543 -27.69 3.74 -0.91
N THR A 544 -26.73 3.01 -1.44
CA THR A 544 -26.64 2.74 -2.87
C THR A 544 -26.31 1.28 -3.09
N GLY A 545 -27.08 0.59 -3.94
CA GLY A 545 -26.72 -0.73 -4.45
C GLY A 545 -26.30 -0.64 -5.90
N ILE A 546 -25.29 -1.42 -6.30
CA ILE A 546 -24.85 -1.51 -7.69
C ILE A 546 -24.93 -2.96 -8.22
N SER A 547 -24.97 -3.10 -9.53
CA SER A 547 -24.92 -4.39 -10.25
C SER A 547 -24.42 -4.19 -11.68
N MET A 548 -23.66 -5.17 -12.17
CA MET A 548 -23.28 -5.23 -13.59
C MET A 548 -24.39 -5.80 -14.49
N VAL A 549 -25.41 -6.42 -13.91
CA VAL A 549 -26.45 -7.17 -14.62
C VAL A 549 -27.70 -6.35 -14.85
N SER A 550 -28.29 -5.77 -13.79
CA SER A 550 -29.54 -5.01 -13.92
C SER A 550 -29.87 -4.11 -12.72
N ILE A 551 -30.78 -3.16 -12.91
CA ILE A 551 -31.35 -2.35 -11.81
C ILE A 551 -32.05 -3.24 -10.78
N LYS A 552 -32.72 -4.32 -11.22
CA LYS A 552 -33.38 -5.27 -10.30
C LYS A 552 -32.37 -5.97 -9.40
N ASN A 553 -31.23 -6.38 -9.95
CA ASN A 553 -30.15 -6.97 -9.16
C ASN A 553 -29.53 -5.94 -8.21
N ALA A 554 -29.28 -4.71 -8.66
CA ALA A 554 -28.81 -3.62 -7.80
C ALA A 554 -29.76 -3.36 -6.62
N ALA A 555 -31.07 -3.36 -6.89
CA ALA A 555 -32.11 -3.23 -5.86
C ALA A 555 -32.13 -4.41 -4.88
N HIS A 556 -31.95 -5.63 -5.38
CA HIS A 556 -31.89 -6.83 -4.55
C HIS A 556 -30.64 -6.85 -3.66
N ASN A 557 -29.49 -6.47 -4.20
CA ASN A 557 -28.24 -6.30 -3.44
C ASN A 557 -28.44 -5.29 -2.29
N LEU A 558 -29.01 -4.11 -2.59
CA LEU A 558 -29.29 -3.09 -1.56
C LEU A 558 -30.27 -3.60 -0.49
N LEU A 559 -31.30 -4.32 -0.92
CA LEU A 559 -32.30 -4.87 -0.02
C LEU A 559 -31.67 -5.83 0.99
N GLU A 560 -30.93 -6.82 0.51
CA GLU A 560 -30.43 -7.93 1.33
C GLU A 560 -29.15 -7.59 2.09
N GLU A 561 -28.24 -6.76 1.54
CA GLU A 561 -27.00 -6.40 2.25
C GLU A 561 -27.17 -5.23 3.23
N VAL A 562 -28.12 -4.31 2.99
CA VAL A 562 -28.24 -3.08 3.81
C VAL A 562 -29.63 -2.89 4.40
N THR A 563 -30.66 -2.80 3.55
CA THR A 563 -31.98 -2.34 3.98
C THR A 563 -32.64 -3.27 4.98
N LYS A 564 -32.63 -4.58 4.71
CA LYS A 564 -33.25 -5.60 5.55
C LYS A 564 -32.47 -5.89 6.84
N PRO A 565 -31.12 -6.01 6.85
CA PRO A 565 -30.40 -6.30 8.09
C PRO A 565 -30.20 -5.06 8.99
N TYR A 566 -30.08 -3.86 8.41
CA TYR A 566 -29.63 -2.67 9.14
C TYR A 566 -30.56 -1.45 9.06
N GLY A 567 -31.50 -1.42 8.10
CA GLY A 567 -32.35 -0.25 7.87
C GLY A 567 -31.52 0.98 7.51
N TRP A 568 -31.66 2.06 8.29
CA TRP A 568 -30.89 3.31 8.17
C TRP A 568 -29.79 3.46 9.23
N SER A 569 -29.27 2.35 9.76
CA SER A 569 -28.24 2.37 10.78
C SER A 569 -26.83 2.28 10.19
N PHE A 570 -26.24 3.44 9.87
CA PHE A 570 -24.85 3.55 9.40
C PHE A 570 -23.85 2.85 10.32
N ASP A 571 -23.98 3.07 11.63
CA ASP A 571 -23.02 2.53 12.61
C ASP A 571 -23.10 1.00 12.76
N LYS A 572 -24.24 0.37 12.42
CA LYS A 572 -24.35 -1.10 12.36
C LYS A 572 -23.61 -1.68 11.15
N VAL A 573 -23.72 -1.05 9.97
CA VAL A 573 -22.97 -1.48 8.77
C VAL A 573 -21.47 -1.39 9.02
N ARG A 574 -21.01 -0.27 9.58
CA ARG A 574 -19.62 -0.10 10.04
C ARG A 574 -19.21 -1.20 11.03
N GLY A 575 -20.07 -1.51 11.99
CA GLY A 575 -19.83 -2.57 12.99
C GLY A 575 -19.65 -3.94 12.34
N GLU A 576 -20.54 -4.31 11.42
CA GLU A 576 -20.45 -5.59 10.70
C GLU A 576 -19.15 -5.68 9.90
N GLN A 577 -18.77 -4.60 9.23
CA GLN A 577 -17.54 -4.55 8.44
C GLN A 577 -16.32 -4.91 9.29
N ARG A 578 -16.23 -4.33 10.49
CA ARG A 578 -15.17 -4.62 11.46
C ARG A 578 -15.20 -6.09 11.90
N GLU A 579 -16.39 -6.65 12.17
CA GLU A 579 -16.52 -8.06 12.56
C GLU A 579 -16.10 -9.02 11.43
N GLU A 580 -16.47 -8.74 10.18
CA GLU A 580 -16.05 -9.58 9.06
C GLU A 580 -14.54 -9.54 8.82
N TRP A 581 -13.94 -8.36 8.92
CA TRP A 581 -12.49 -8.24 8.88
C TRP A 581 -11.80 -8.97 10.03
N ASN A 582 -12.37 -8.95 11.24
CA ASN A 582 -11.85 -9.72 12.36
C ASN A 582 -11.86 -11.24 12.10
N LYS A 583 -12.87 -11.78 11.41
CA LYS A 583 -12.93 -13.23 11.07
C LYS A 583 -11.80 -13.67 10.14
N LEU A 584 -11.29 -12.78 9.29
CA LEU A 584 -10.18 -13.07 8.37
C LEU A 584 -8.82 -12.73 8.99
N ILE A 585 -8.66 -11.49 9.47
CA ILE A 585 -7.40 -10.99 10.02
C ILE A 585 -7.03 -11.72 11.31
N GLY A 586 -8.03 -12.10 12.12
CA GLY A 586 -7.83 -12.87 13.35
C GLY A 586 -7.30 -14.30 13.16
N ARG A 587 -7.22 -14.79 11.91
CA ARG A 587 -6.68 -16.13 11.61
C ARG A 587 -5.16 -16.22 11.76
N VAL A 588 -4.46 -15.08 11.76
CA VAL A 588 -3.02 -15.06 12.02
C VAL A 588 -2.77 -14.11 13.18
N LYS A 589 -2.45 -14.66 14.35
CA LYS A 589 -2.16 -13.86 15.54
C LYS A 589 -0.65 -13.74 15.70
N ILE A 590 -0.13 -12.52 15.57
CA ILE A 590 1.27 -12.21 15.84
C ILE A 590 1.46 -11.73 17.28
N SER A 591 2.60 -12.09 17.87
CA SER A 591 3.04 -11.54 19.17
C SER A 591 4.01 -10.39 18.94
N SER A 592 3.59 -9.17 19.30
CA SER A 592 4.44 -7.97 19.28
C SER A 592 3.97 -7.00 20.36
N ASN A 593 4.90 -6.31 21.01
CA ASN A 593 4.62 -5.15 21.86
C ASN A 593 4.79 -3.82 21.11
N ASP A 594 5.28 -3.84 19.86
CA ASP A 594 5.35 -2.67 19.00
C ASP A 594 4.05 -2.52 18.19
N ARG A 595 3.33 -1.44 18.46
CA ARG A 595 2.10 -1.07 17.76
C ARG A 595 2.33 -0.88 16.26
N ARG A 596 3.50 -0.39 15.85
CA ARG A 596 3.80 -0.13 14.43
C ARG A 596 3.83 -1.43 13.64
N GLU A 597 4.39 -2.50 14.22
CA GLU A 597 4.39 -3.82 13.59
C GLU A 597 3.00 -4.42 13.48
N LYS A 598 2.12 -4.21 14.48
CA LYS A 598 0.72 -4.66 14.39
C LYS A 598 -0.02 -3.97 13.25
N ILE A 599 0.15 -2.65 13.11
CA ILE A 599 -0.43 -1.89 12.00
C ILE A 599 0.13 -2.40 10.68
N ARG A 600 1.46 -2.49 10.54
CA ARG A 600 2.11 -2.95 9.32
C ARG A 600 1.59 -4.32 8.91
N PHE A 601 1.57 -5.30 9.82
CA PHE A 601 1.14 -6.65 9.52
C PHE A 601 -0.34 -6.75 9.13
N TYR A 602 -1.23 -6.20 9.95
CA TYR A 602 -2.66 -6.37 9.70
C TYR A 602 -3.16 -5.53 8.52
N THR A 603 -2.53 -4.38 8.23
CA THR A 603 -2.84 -3.65 6.99
C THR A 603 -2.37 -4.41 5.74
N ASN A 604 -1.21 -5.07 5.77
CA ASN A 604 -0.80 -5.94 4.65
C ASN A 604 -1.79 -7.11 4.47
N MET A 605 -2.29 -7.73 5.56
CA MET A 605 -3.36 -8.74 5.46
C MET A 605 -4.64 -8.20 4.83
N TYR A 606 -5.02 -6.97 5.17
CA TYR A 606 -6.15 -6.27 4.55
C TYR A 606 -5.92 -6.08 3.04
N ARG A 607 -4.78 -5.54 2.60
CA ARG A 607 -4.47 -5.33 1.17
C ARG A 607 -4.43 -6.63 0.37
N ALA A 608 -3.87 -7.71 0.93
CA ALA A 608 -3.84 -9.03 0.31
C ALA A 608 -5.24 -9.68 0.07
N THR A 609 -6.31 -9.09 0.59
CA THR A 609 -7.70 -9.58 0.45
C THR A 609 -8.71 -8.53 0.00
N ALA A 610 -8.41 -7.24 0.13
CA ALA A 610 -9.29 -6.16 -0.26
C ALA A 610 -9.02 -5.64 -1.69
N SER A 611 -7.80 -5.81 -2.21
CA SER A 611 -7.38 -5.10 -3.41
C SER A 611 -7.95 -5.66 -4.74
N ARG A 612 -8.52 -6.87 -4.76
CA ARG A 612 -9.22 -7.46 -5.94
C ARG A 612 -10.74 -7.40 -5.77
N ASN A 613 -11.54 -7.80 -6.76
CA ASN A 613 -12.98 -7.52 -6.79
C ASN A 613 -13.87 -8.73 -7.05
N THR A 614 -15.12 -8.65 -6.60
CA THR A 614 -16.24 -9.51 -7.03
C THR A 614 -17.13 -8.76 -7.99
N TRP A 615 -17.67 -9.48 -8.99
CA TRP A 615 -18.50 -8.94 -10.06
C TRP A 615 -19.82 -9.70 -10.28
N SER A 616 -20.09 -10.73 -9.48
CA SER A 616 -21.41 -11.37 -9.40
C SER A 616 -22.33 -10.70 -8.39
N ASP A 617 -23.62 -10.68 -8.68
CA ASP A 617 -24.69 -10.31 -7.76
C ASP A 617 -24.95 -11.40 -6.71
N LEU A 618 -25.75 -11.09 -5.69
CA LEU A 618 -26.13 -12.06 -4.64
C LEU A 618 -26.82 -13.32 -5.18
N ASP A 619 -27.53 -13.22 -6.31
CA ASP A 619 -28.22 -14.35 -6.90
C ASP A 619 -27.31 -15.21 -7.80
N GLY A 620 -26.01 -14.91 -7.82
CA GLY A 620 -25.00 -15.60 -8.63
C GLY A 620 -24.92 -15.13 -10.09
N SER A 621 -25.74 -14.16 -10.51
CA SER A 621 -25.69 -13.62 -11.88
C SER A 621 -24.46 -12.72 -12.08
N TRP A 622 -23.85 -12.78 -13.26
CA TRP A 622 -22.69 -11.96 -13.65
C TRP A 622 -22.68 -11.75 -15.17
N VAL A 623 -21.83 -10.85 -15.68
CA VAL A 623 -21.69 -10.58 -17.12
C VAL A 623 -20.35 -11.11 -17.61
N ASP A 624 -20.34 -11.95 -18.64
CA ASP A 624 -19.12 -12.49 -19.21
C ASP A 624 -18.41 -11.53 -20.18
N ALA A 625 -17.20 -11.90 -20.60
CA ALA A 625 -16.39 -11.13 -21.53
C ALA A 625 -17.05 -10.86 -22.90
N ARG A 626 -18.07 -11.65 -23.28
CA ARG A 626 -18.87 -11.46 -24.50
C ARG A 626 -20.17 -10.70 -24.23
N GLN A 627 -20.27 -10.04 -23.08
CA GLN A 627 -21.40 -9.22 -22.65
C GLN A 627 -22.70 -10.02 -22.48
N LYS A 628 -22.59 -11.32 -22.18
CA LYS A 628 -23.75 -12.18 -21.90
C LYS A 628 -23.91 -12.36 -20.39
N VAL A 629 -25.16 -12.34 -19.93
CA VAL A 629 -25.48 -12.66 -18.54
C VAL A 629 -25.33 -14.16 -18.34
N GLN A 630 -24.52 -14.51 -17.35
CA GLN A 630 -24.26 -15.86 -16.87
C GLN A 630 -24.77 -16.01 -15.44
N LYS A 631 -24.87 -17.24 -14.95
CA LYS A 631 -25.30 -17.52 -13.57
C LYS A 631 -24.49 -18.66 -12.96
N LEU A 632 -23.92 -18.42 -11.79
CA LEU A 632 -23.20 -19.43 -11.02
C LEU A 632 -24.19 -20.45 -10.45
N SER A 633 -23.88 -21.73 -10.60
CA SER A 633 -24.69 -22.84 -10.08
C SER A 633 -24.42 -23.12 -8.61
N ASP A 634 -23.19 -22.90 -8.16
CA ASP A 634 -22.78 -23.00 -6.75
C ASP A 634 -23.07 -21.66 -6.04
N PRO A 635 -23.94 -21.62 -5.01
CA PRO A 635 -24.27 -20.41 -4.29
C PRO A 635 -23.10 -19.81 -3.49
N ASP A 636 -22.05 -20.59 -3.21
CA ASP A 636 -20.84 -20.13 -2.51
C ASP A 636 -19.75 -19.64 -3.48
N ALA A 637 -19.94 -19.81 -4.79
CA ALA A 637 -19.03 -19.31 -5.81
C ALA A 637 -19.25 -17.82 -6.10
N LEU A 638 -18.21 -17.16 -6.58
CA LEU A 638 -18.24 -15.75 -6.99
C LEU A 638 -17.57 -15.59 -8.35
N ALA A 639 -18.02 -14.61 -9.12
CA ALA A 639 -17.30 -14.15 -10.30
C ALA A 639 -16.29 -13.10 -9.82
N LEU A 640 -15.01 -13.45 -9.80
CA LEU A 640 -13.92 -12.67 -9.21
C LEU A 640 -13.00 -12.09 -10.30
N GLY A 641 -12.66 -10.81 -10.14
CA GLY A 641 -11.90 -9.99 -11.09
C GLY A 641 -10.61 -9.42 -10.50
N CYS A 642 -9.61 -9.27 -11.35
CA CYS A 642 -8.33 -8.63 -11.05
C CYS A 642 -7.63 -8.22 -12.35
N ASP A 643 -6.56 -7.43 -12.24
CA ASP A 643 -5.71 -7.04 -13.35
C ASP A 643 -4.95 -8.22 -13.99
N ALA A 644 -4.34 -9.08 -13.17
CA ALA A 644 -3.52 -10.21 -13.59
C ALA A 644 -3.28 -11.26 -12.48
N PHE A 645 -2.98 -12.50 -12.90
CA PHE A 645 -2.39 -13.55 -12.04
C PHE A 645 -0.88 -13.67 -12.17
N TRP A 646 -0.25 -12.86 -13.02
CA TRP A 646 1.18 -12.96 -13.31
C TRP A 646 2.01 -12.99 -12.02
N ASN A 647 2.75 -14.09 -11.82
CA ASN A 647 3.60 -14.36 -10.67
C ASN A 647 2.94 -14.43 -9.27
N THR A 648 1.60 -14.44 -9.19
CA THR A 648 0.87 -14.51 -7.91
C THR A 648 1.15 -15.78 -7.09
N PHE A 649 1.73 -16.80 -7.70
CA PHE A 649 2.16 -18.04 -7.04
C PHE A 649 3.31 -17.85 -6.04
N TRP A 650 4.07 -16.75 -6.12
CA TRP A 650 5.08 -16.39 -5.13
C TRP A 650 4.53 -15.60 -3.92
N ASN A 651 3.28 -15.18 -3.95
CA ASN A 651 2.73 -14.28 -2.95
C ASN A 651 1.29 -14.64 -2.55
N LEU A 652 0.28 -14.14 -3.27
CA LEU A 652 -1.14 -14.23 -2.97
C LEU A 652 -1.59 -15.68 -2.90
N ASN A 653 -1.18 -16.54 -3.84
CA ASN A 653 -1.63 -17.93 -3.81
C ASN A 653 -1.11 -18.65 -2.56
N GLN A 654 0.12 -18.37 -2.10
CA GLN A 654 0.64 -18.97 -0.87
C GLN A 654 -0.15 -18.51 0.35
N PHE A 655 -0.39 -17.20 0.45
CA PHE A 655 -1.17 -16.62 1.54
C PHE A 655 -2.62 -17.13 1.53
N TRP A 656 -3.29 -17.11 0.39
CA TRP A 656 -4.67 -17.57 0.27
C TRP A 656 -4.79 -19.07 0.53
N ASN A 657 -3.91 -19.89 -0.04
CA ASN A 657 -3.94 -21.34 0.18
C ASN A 657 -3.73 -21.69 1.66
N LEU A 658 -2.93 -20.91 2.39
CA LEU A 658 -2.67 -21.13 3.81
C LEU A 658 -3.78 -20.58 4.72
N VAL A 659 -4.06 -19.29 4.62
CA VAL A 659 -4.83 -18.51 5.61
C VAL A 659 -6.31 -18.38 5.23
N THR A 660 -6.60 -18.25 3.93
CA THR A 660 -7.95 -18.03 3.40
C THR A 660 -8.30 -19.02 2.29
N PRO A 661 -8.20 -20.35 2.52
CA PRO A 661 -8.29 -21.35 1.46
C PRO A 661 -9.65 -21.38 0.75
N GLU A 662 -10.71 -20.93 1.43
CA GLU A 662 -12.03 -20.78 0.83
C GLU A 662 -12.07 -19.72 -0.27
N TRP A 663 -11.17 -18.74 -0.25
CA TRP A 663 -11.03 -17.76 -1.31
C TRP A 663 -10.23 -18.33 -2.49
N SER A 664 -9.23 -19.18 -2.25
CA SER A 664 -8.60 -19.94 -3.34
C SER A 664 -9.62 -20.82 -4.07
N SER A 665 -10.50 -21.51 -3.34
CA SER A 665 -11.59 -22.29 -3.95
C SER A 665 -12.50 -21.40 -4.83
N LYS A 666 -12.92 -20.23 -4.33
CA LYS A 666 -13.73 -19.28 -5.10
C LYS A 666 -13.02 -18.77 -6.35
N TRP A 667 -11.72 -18.48 -6.26
CA TRP A 667 -10.92 -18.08 -7.43
C TRP A 667 -10.86 -19.19 -8.49
N VAL A 668 -10.64 -20.44 -8.08
CA VAL A 668 -10.68 -21.59 -9.02
C VAL A 668 -12.06 -21.73 -9.64
N LYS A 669 -13.13 -21.68 -8.83
CA LYS A 669 -14.51 -21.77 -9.34
C LYS A 669 -14.85 -20.62 -10.30
N SER A 670 -14.36 -19.41 -10.04
CA SER A 670 -14.51 -18.26 -10.95
C SER A 670 -13.84 -18.52 -12.30
N GLN A 671 -12.61 -19.05 -12.28
CA GLN A 671 -11.88 -19.44 -13.48
C GLN A 671 -12.61 -20.53 -14.28
N LEU A 672 -13.14 -21.55 -13.61
CA LEU A 672 -13.93 -22.59 -14.25
C LEU A 672 -15.28 -22.09 -14.78
N ALA A 673 -15.92 -21.13 -14.12
CA ALA A 673 -17.14 -20.49 -14.63
C ALA A 673 -16.87 -19.67 -15.90
N MET A 674 -15.73 -18.98 -15.95
CA MET A 674 -15.26 -18.30 -17.15
C MET A 674 -14.92 -19.28 -18.28
N TYR A 675 -14.32 -20.42 -17.94
CA TYR A 675 -14.10 -21.53 -18.88
C TYR A 675 -15.40 -22.09 -19.43
N ASP A 676 -16.42 -22.33 -18.60
CA ASP A 676 -17.72 -22.82 -19.03
C ASP A 676 -18.42 -21.79 -19.95
N ALA A 677 -18.33 -20.49 -19.66
CA ALA A 677 -18.97 -19.44 -20.44
C ALA A 677 -18.29 -19.19 -21.79
N ASN A 678 -16.96 -19.22 -21.83
CA ASN A 678 -16.19 -18.74 -22.99
C ASN A 678 -15.24 -19.76 -23.61
N GLY A 679 -15.02 -20.88 -22.96
CA GLY A 679 -14.09 -21.94 -23.34
C GLY A 679 -12.63 -21.66 -22.96
N TRP A 680 -12.33 -20.63 -22.16
CA TRP A 680 -10.97 -20.22 -21.83
C TRP A 680 -10.86 -19.83 -20.36
N LEU A 681 -9.67 -20.00 -19.78
CA LEU A 681 -9.32 -19.34 -18.52
C LEU A 681 -8.91 -17.88 -18.81
N ALA A 682 -8.89 -17.04 -17.78
CA ALA A 682 -8.56 -15.62 -17.91
C ALA A 682 -7.33 -15.25 -17.07
N LYS A 683 -6.28 -14.76 -17.73
CA LYS A 683 -5.07 -14.21 -17.08
C LYS A 683 -5.37 -13.00 -16.20
N GLY A 684 -6.24 -12.12 -16.69
CA GLY A 684 -6.64 -10.88 -16.04
C GLY A 684 -8.12 -10.60 -16.27
N PRO A 685 -9.03 -11.09 -15.40
CA PRO A 685 -10.48 -10.91 -15.56
C PRO A 685 -11.00 -9.58 -15.01
N ALA A 686 -10.34 -8.46 -15.29
CA ALA A 686 -10.74 -7.13 -14.78
C ALA A 686 -12.15 -6.77 -15.30
N GLY A 687 -13.11 -6.54 -14.40
CA GLY A 687 -14.50 -6.35 -14.78
C GLY A 687 -15.12 -7.49 -15.60
N MET A 688 -14.58 -8.71 -15.47
CA MET A 688 -14.93 -9.92 -16.21
C MET A 688 -14.55 -9.93 -17.71
N ASN A 689 -13.86 -8.91 -18.20
CA ASN A 689 -13.27 -8.92 -19.54
C ASN A 689 -11.89 -9.58 -19.51
N TYR A 690 -11.47 -10.18 -20.63
CA TYR A 690 -10.25 -10.98 -20.72
C TYR A 690 -9.06 -10.11 -21.08
N VAL A 691 -8.38 -9.59 -20.07
CA VAL A 691 -7.22 -8.73 -20.28
C VAL A 691 -5.97 -9.59 -20.55
N PRO A 692 -5.22 -9.32 -21.64
CA PRO A 692 -3.97 -10.00 -21.98
C PRO A 692 -2.75 -9.58 -21.12
N VAL A 693 -2.97 -8.89 -20.01
CA VAL A 693 -1.91 -8.43 -19.09
C VAL A 693 -1.76 -9.51 -18.01
N MET A 694 -0.57 -10.03 -17.70
CA MET A 694 0.70 -9.93 -18.42
C MET A 694 0.92 -11.19 -19.29
N VAL A 695 2.16 -11.70 -19.37
CA VAL A 695 2.50 -12.89 -20.13
C VAL A 695 2.23 -14.18 -19.36
N ALA A 696 2.41 -15.34 -20.02
CA ALA A 696 2.21 -16.69 -19.44
C ALA A 696 0.78 -16.92 -18.91
N GLU A 697 0.47 -18.13 -18.42
CA GLU A 697 -0.87 -18.54 -18.00
C GLU A 697 -0.86 -18.83 -16.50
N HIS A 698 -0.56 -17.82 -15.68
CA HIS A 698 -0.37 -18.00 -14.23
C HIS A 698 -1.66 -18.27 -13.44
N GLU A 699 -2.82 -18.27 -14.09
CA GLU A 699 -4.02 -18.88 -13.54
C GLU A 699 -3.93 -20.42 -13.48
N ILE A 700 -3.01 -21.04 -14.21
CA ILE A 700 -2.65 -22.47 -14.07
C ILE A 700 -2.06 -22.76 -12.67
N PRO A 701 -0.95 -22.14 -12.22
CA PRO A 701 -0.41 -22.36 -10.88
C PRO A 701 -1.35 -21.92 -9.74
N LEU A 702 -2.27 -20.99 -9.96
CA LEU A 702 -3.37 -20.73 -9.02
C LEU A 702 -4.22 -22.00 -8.79
N ILE A 703 -4.71 -22.62 -9.87
CA ILE A 703 -5.55 -23.82 -9.81
C ILE A 703 -4.78 -25.01 -9.24
N VAL A 704 -3.57 -25.24 -9.75
CA VAL A 704 -2.76 -26.40 -9.35
C VAL A 704 -2.27 -26.24 -7.91
N GLY A 705 -1.79 -25.06 -7.51
CA GLY A 705 -1.37 -24.80 -6.13
C GLY A 705 -2.50 -25.02 -5.12
N ALA A 706 -3.73 -24.58 -5.43
CA ALA A 706 -4.90 -24.86 -4.61
C ALA A 706 -5.13 -26.37 -4.43
N TYR A 707 -5.11 -27.13 -5.53
CA TYR A 707 -5.29 -28.59 -5.52
C TYR A 707 -4.23 -29.31 -4.67
N GLN A 708 -2.95 -28.94 -4.81
CA GLN A 708 -1.86 -29.57 -4.07
C GLN A 708 -1.89 -29.22 -2.57
N MET A 709 -2.41 -28.04 -2.23
CA MET A 709 -2.62 -27.60 -0.84
C MET A 709 -3.92 -28.13 -0.21
N GLY A 710 -4.56 -29.11 -0.85
CA GLY A 710 -5.73 -29.83 -0.33
C GLY A 710 -7.09 -29.17 -0.59
N ILE A 711 -7.12 -28.08 -1.36
CA ILE A 711 -8.34 -27.34 -1.72
C ILE A 711 -8.86 -27.97 -3.02
N ARG A 712 -9.80 -28.91 -2.91
CA ARG A 712 -10.21 -29.80 -4.01
C ARG A 712 -11.74 -29.89 -4.17
N ASP A 713 -12.47 -28.90 -3.68
CA ASP A 713 -13.94 -28.80 -3.74
C ASP A 713 -14.45 -28.24 -5.08
N PHE A 714 -13.76 -28.57 -6.17
CA PHE A 714 -14.09 -28.19 -7.54
C PHE A 714 -13.82 -29.36 -8.50
N ASP A 715 -14.40 -29.28 -9.70
CA ASP A 715 -14.23 -30.30 -10.74
C ASP A 715 -12.78 -30.33 -11.23
N SER A 716 -12.02 -31.30 -10.73
CA SER A 716 -10.59 -31.42 -10.99
C SER A 716 -10.29 -31.93 -12.42
N GLU A 717 -11.23 -32.66 -13.01
CA GLU A 717 -11.12 -33.14 -14.40
C GLU A 717 -11.34 -32.00 -15.38
N LYS A 718 -12.38 -31.18 -15.15
CA LYS A 718 -12.60 -29.93 -15.90
C LYS A 718 -11.43 -28.96 -15.72
N ALA A 719 -10.93 -28.81 -14.49
CA ALA A 719 -9.75 -27.99 -14.23
C ALA A 719 -8.54 -28.45 -15.05
N PHE A 720 -8.31 -29.78 -15.14
CA PHE A 720 -7.24 -30.31 -15.96
C PHE A 720 -7.46 -30.04 -17.45
N GLU A 721 -8.68 -30.24 -17.95
CA GLU A 721 -9.05 -29.91 -19.33
C GLU A 721 -8.70 -28.45 -19.67
N ALA A 722 -9.09 -27.52 -18.80
CA ALA A 722 -8.88 -26.10 -18.97
C ALA A 722 -7.38 -25.76 -18.99
N VAL A 723 -6.59 -26.17 -17.99
CA VAL A 723 -5.15 -25.84 -17.96
C VAL A 723 -4.37 -26.51 -19.09
N ASN A 724 -4.75 -27.74 -19.50
CA ASN A 724 -4.17 -28.39 -20.67
C ASN A 724 -4.47 -27.59 -21.95
N LYS A 725 -5.68 -27.05 -22.10
CA LYS A 725 -6.06 -26.23 -23.25
C LYS A 725 -5.19 -24.98 -23.36
N MET A 726 -4.97 -24.27 -22.24
CA MET A 726 -4.15 -23.04 -22.22
C MET A 726 -2.74 -23.26 -22.77
N GLN A 727 -2.16 -24.45 -22.54
CA GLN A 727 -0.81 -24.82 -23.02
C GLN A 727 -0.78 -25.57 -24.37
N THR A 728 -1.91 -25.81 -25.02
CA THR A 728 -1.97 -26.61 -26.27
C THR A 728 -2.77 -25.97 -27.40
N THR A 729 -3.50 -24.90 -27.13
CA THR A 729 -4.33 -24.21 -28.13
C THR A 729 -3.78 -22.81 -28.39
N PRO A 730 -3.58 -22.41 -29.66
CA PRO A 730 -3.18 -21.05 -30.00
C PRO A 730 -4.13 -20.01 -29.42
N ALA A 731 -3.54 -18.90 -28.97
CA ALA A 731 -4.27 -17.83 -28.33
C ALA A 731 -5.28 -17.15 -29.29
N GLN A 732 -6.38 -16.64 -28.75
CA GLN A 732 -7.45 -16.04 -29.56
C GLN A 732 -8.20 -14.91 -28.84
N LYS A 733 -8.98 -14.15 -29.61
CA LYS A 733 -9.88 -13.13 -29.06
C LYS A 733 -11.05 -13.74 -28.30
N VAL A 734 -11.34 -13.19 -27.13
CA VAL A 734 -12.54 -13.50 -26.34
C VAL A 734 -13.19 -12.18 -25.96
N GLY A 735 -14.34 -11.88 -26.57
CA GLY A 735 -14.96 -10.56 -26.43
C GLY A 735 -14.07 -9.46 -27.00
N LEU A 736 -13.85 -8.41 -26.21
CA LEU A 736 -12.92 -7.31 -26.55
C LEU A 736 -11.47 -7.59 -26.13
N GLY A 737 -11.22 -8.75 -25.52
CA GLY A 737 -9.96 -9.16 -24.95
C GLY A 737 -9.29 -10.32 -25.67
N PHE A 738 -8.36 -10.97 -24.98
CA PHE A 738 -7.55 -12.07 -25.54
C PHE A 738 -7.26 -13.15 -24.49
N ALA A 739 -7.23 -14.41 -24.91
CA ALA A 739 -6.95 -15.56 -24.06
C ALA A 739 -5.87 -16.45 -24.68
N GLY A 740 -5.03 -17.08 -23.86
CA GLY A 740 -3.98 -18.00 -24.31
C GLY A 740 -2.62 -17.34 -24.58
N ASN A 741 -1.63 -18.21 -24.84
CA ASN A 741 -0.24 -17.81 -25.01
C ASN A 741 0.06 -17.34 -26.45
N ARG A 742 0.33 -16.04 -26.61
CA ARG A 742 0.58 -15.40 -27.91
C ARG A 742 1.75 -16.02 -28.68
N ASP A 743 2.78 -16.48 -27.97
CA ASP A 743 3.99 -17.03 -28.59
C ASP A 743 4.03 -18.58 -28.56
N LEU A 744 2.89 -19.24 -28.30
CA LEU A 744 2.82 -20.70 -28.11
C LEU A 744 3.33 -21.48 -29.34
N GLU A 745 2.97 -21.06 -30.55
CA GLU A 745 3.36 -21.77 -31.77
C GLU A 745 4.89 -21.74 -31.98
N ALA A 746 5.52 -20.58 -31.74
CA ALA A 746 6.96 -20.45 -31.80
C ALA A 746 7.63 -21.30 -30.72
N TYR A 747 7.13 -21.23 -29.48
CA TYR A 747 7.60 -22.03 -28.35
C TYR A 747 7.58 -23.53 -28.66
N LEU A 748 6.47 -24.06 -29.18
CA LEU A 748 6.33 -25.48 -29.50
C LEU A 748 7.24 -25.92 -30.67
N LYS A 749 7.37 -25.08 -31.70
CA LYS A 749 8.18 -25.39 -32.89
C LYS A 749 9.67 -25.41 -32.59
N TYR A 750 10.17 -24.38 -31.92
CA TYR A 750 11.62 -24.19 -31.69
C TYR A 750 12.09 -24.73 -30.34
N LYS A 751 11.16 -25.10 -29.45
CA LYS A 751 11.43 -25.49 -28.05
C LYS A 751 12.01 -24.35 -27.20
N TYR A 752 11.69 -23.12 -27.62
CA TYR A 752 11.90 -21.83 -26.95
C TYR A 752 11.17 -20.78 -27.79
N VAL A 753 10.97 -19.58 -27.27
CA VAL A 753 10.48 -18.43 -28.06
C VAL A 753 11.69 -17.68 -28.61
N PRO A 754 11.95 -17.74 -29.93
CA PRO A 754 13.04 -16.98 -30.52
C PRO A 754 12.76 -15.48 -30.49
N TYR A 755 13.81 -14.67 -30.29
CA TYR A 755 13.64 -13.21 -30.18
C TYR A 755 13.08 -12.59 -31.49
N ASP A 756 13.34 -13.19 -32.65
CA ASP A 756 12.80 -12.75 -33.94
C ASP A 756 11.38 -13.26 -34.23
N LYS A 757 10.74 -13.91 -33.25
CA LYS A 757 9.41 -14.55 -33.38
C LYS A 757 8.47 -14.28 -32.19
N GLY A 758 8.90 -13.58 -31.15
CA GLY A 758 8.07 -13.30 -29.99
C GLY A 758 8.87 -12.79 -28.78
N ARG A 759 8.22 -12.71 -27.63
CA ARG A 759 8.85 -12.27 -26.38
C ARG A 759 9.70 -13.41 -25.82
N PHE A 760 11.02 -13.26 -25.87
CA PHE A 760 11.96 -14.32 -25.48
C PHE A 760 11.76 -14.83 -24.04
N SER A 761 11.44 -13.95 -23.08
CA SER A 761 11.20 -14.32 -21.68
C SER A 761 10.08 -15.34 -21.50
N ASN A 762 9.12 -15.41 -22.42
CA ASN A 762 8.05 -16.41 -22.41
C ASN A 762 8.59 -17.84 -22.44
N THR A 763 9.82 -18.08 -22.93
CA THR A 763 10.46 -19.40 -22.85
C THR A 763 10.53 -19.93 -21.42
N LEU A 764 10.93 -19.08 -20.48
CA LEU A 764 11.15 -19.46 -19.08
C LEU A 764 9.82 -19.64 -18.36
N GLU A 765 8.89 -18.71 -18.58
CA GLU A 765 7.58 -18.73 -17.93
C GLU A 765 6.70 -19.86 -18.46
N TYR A 766 6.67 -20.10 -19.79
CA TYR A 766 5.88 -21.19 -20.38
C TYR A 766 6.43 -22.56 -19.96
N ALA A 767 7.74 -22.68 -19.76
CA ALA A 767 8.34 -23.90 -19.24
C ALA A 767 7.91 -24.16 -17.77
N TYR A 768 7.73 -23.12 -16.96
CA TYR A 768 7.16 -23.26 -15.62
C TYR A 768 5.66 -23.62 -15.65
N ASP A 769 4.87 -23.01 -16.53
CA ASP A 769 3.46 -23.38 -16.70
C ASP A 769 3.32 -24.84 -17.15
N ASP A 770 4.16 -25.29 -18.10
CA ASP A 770 4.23 -26.68 -18.52
C ASP A 770 4.61 -27.60 -17.36
N TRP A 771 5.58 -27.23 -16.53
CA TRP A 771 5.91 -28.00 -15.32
C TRP A 771 4.69 -28.13 -14.41
N THR A 772 3.95 -27.04 -14.20
CA THR A 772 2.76 -27.00 -13.35
C THR A 772 1.66 -27.93 -13.88
N VAL A 773 1.39 -27.91 -15.20
CA VAL A 773 0.45 -28.86 -15.83
C VAL A 773 0.95 -30.31 -15.69
N SER A 774 2.26 -30.54 -15.81
CA SER A 774 2.85 -31.87 -15.57
C SER A 774 2.59 -32.36 -14.14
N GLN A 775 2.78 -31.50 -13.12
CA GLN A 775 2.51 -31.87 -11.73
C GLN A 775 1.03 -32.19 -11.49
N PHE A 776 0.12 -31.43 -12.11
CA PHE A 776 -1.31 -31.71 -11.98
C PHE A 776 -1.72 -33.01 -12.70
N ALA A 777 -1.20 -33.25 -13.90
CA ALA A 777 -1.38 -34.50 -14.63
C ALA A 777 -0.91 -35.70 -13.79
N LYS A 778 0.24 -35.59 -13.12
CA LYS A 778 0.74 -36.64 -12.20
C LYS A 778 -0.22 -36.88 -11.04
N ALA A 779 -0.70 -35.81 -10.40
CA ALA A 779 -1.63 -35.92 -9.27
C ALA A 779 -2.97 -36.60 -9.67
N LEU A 780 -3.40 -36.43 -10.91
CA LEU A 780 -4.62 -37.04 -11.47
C LEU A 780 -4.38 -38.39 -12.20
N GLY A 781 -3.15 -38.93 -12.17
CA GLY A 781 -2.83 -40.21 -12.82
C GLY A 781 -2.77 -40.17 -14.36
N LYS A 782 -2.70 -38.98 -14.96
CA LYS A 782 -2.66 -38.77 -16.42
C LYS A 782 -1.24 -38.89 -16.97
N THR A 783 -0.68 -40.09 -16.90
CA THR A 783 0.76 -40.38 -17.15
C THR A 783 1.30 -39.86 -18.48
N ALA A 784 0.59 -40.03 -19.60
CA ALA A 784 1.05 -39.57 -20.91
C ALA A 784 1.19 -38.04 -20.96
N LYS A 785 0.20 -37.31 -20.42
CA LYS A 785 0.24 -35.84 -20.32
C LYS A 785 1.31 -35.37 -19.33
N ALA A 786 1.48 -36.06 -18.22
CA ALA A 786 2.55 -35.77 -17.28
C ALA A 786 3.94 -35.83 -17.95
N GLN A 787 4.19 -36.84 -18.78
CA GLN A 787 5.45 -37.00 -19.51
C GLN A 787 5.63 -35.95 -20.61
N GLU A 788 4.59 -35.67 -21.39
CA GLU A 788 4.59 -34.64 -22.44
C GLU A 788 4.99 -33.27 -21.86
N PHE A 789 4.31 -32.84 -20.81
CA PHE A 789 4.55 -31.54 -20.19
C PHE A 789 5.85 -31.51 -19.39
N ALA A 790 6.30 -32.63 -18.82
CA ALA A 790 7.62 -32.71 -18.18
C ALA A 790 8.77 -32.49 -19.18
N LEU A 791 8.63 -32.97 -20.43
CA LEU A 791 9.62 -32.69 -21.48
C LEU A 791 9.67 -31.20 -21.84
N ARG A 792 8.50 -30.56 -21.96
CA ARG A 792 8.41 -29.13 -22.28
C ARG A 792 8.88 -28.24 -21.12
N ALA A 793 8.67 -28.68 -19.88
CA ALA A 793 9.18 -28.03 -18.68
C ALA A 793 10.71 -27.84 -18.65
N ASP A 794 11.44 -28.59 -19.47
CA ASP A 794 12.90 -28.51 -19.63
C ASP A 794 13.34 -27.55 -20.76
N TYR A 795 12.42 -26.93 -21.49
CA TYR A 795 12.74 -26.06 -22.64
C TYR A 795 13.54 -24.80 -22.25
N TRP A 796 13.50 -24.37 -20.99
CA TRP A 796 14.37 -23.30 -20.48
C TRP A 796 15.86 -23.60 -20.69
N LYS A 797 16.27 -24.88 -20.70
CA LYS A 797 17.67 -25.28 -20.93
C LYS A 797 18.17 -24.89 -22.31
N ASN A 798 17.28 -24.72 -23.29
CA ASN A 798 17.64 -24.40 -24.67
C ASN A 798 18.14 -22.95 -24.86
N VAL A 799 17.90 -22.10 -23.87
CA VAL A 799 18.17 -20.65 -23.93
C VAL A 799 19.20 -20.16 -22.91
N ILE A 800 19.69 -21.03 -22.02
CA ILE A 800 20.83 -20.69 -21.15
C ILE A 800 22.13 -20.86 -21.95
N ASP A 801 22.77 -19.74 -22.26
CA ASP A 801 24.10 -19.73 -22.86
C ASP A 801 25.13 -20.09 -21.77
N LYS A 802 25.81 -21.23 -21.92
CA LYS A 802 26.74 -21.77 -20.91
C LYS A 802 27.99 -20.93 -20.70
N GLU A 803 28.37 -20.12 -21.69
CA GLU A 803 29.52 -19.22 -21.57
C GLU A 803 29.18 -18.02 -20.68
N SER A 804 28.11 -17.29 -21.05
CA SER A 804 27.66 -16.11 -20.31
C SER A 804 26.90 -16.46 -19.02
N GLY A 805 26.29 -17.65 -18.95
CA GLY A 805 25.43 -18.09 -17.86
C GLY A 805 24.12 -17.29 -17.77
N TYR A 806 23.66 -16.70 -18.88
CA TYR A 806 22.39 -15.96 -18.95
C TYR A 806 21.41 -16.67 -19.88
N ALA A 807 20.12 -16.46 -19.65
CA ALA A 807 19.07 -16.68 -20.64
C ALA A 807 19.26 -15.67 -21.78
N ARG A 808 20.12 -15.99 -22.74
CA ARG A 808 20.61 -15.08 -23.78
C ARG A 808 19.70 -15.13 -25.00
N LEU A 809 19.33 -13.98 -25.55
CA LEU A 809 18.50 -13.90 -26.75
C LEU A 809 19.01 -14.85 -27.85
N LYS A 810 18.13 -15.74 -28.30
CA LYS A 810 18.42 -16.76 -29.30
C LYS A 810 17.44 -16.64 -30.47
N LYS A 811 17.98 -16.66 -31.68
CA LYS A 811 17.22 -16.50 -32.92
C LYS A 811 16.61 -17.82 -33.38
N SER A 812 15.64 -17.79 -34.29
CA SER A 812 14.96 -18.97 -34.81
C SER A 812 15.86 -19.91 -35.63
N ASP A 813 17.01 -19.43 -36.12
CA ASP A 813 18.05 -20.23 -36.77
C ASP A 813 19.05 -20.87 -35.78
N GLY A 814 18.88 -20.60 -34.47
CA GLY A 814 19.71 -21.14 -33.39
C GLY A 814 20.91 -20.28 -33.00
N SER A 815 21.22 -19.21 -33.74
CA SER A 815 22.29 -18.28 -33.38
C SER A 815 21.93 -17.44 -32.15
N TRP A 816 22.94 -17.10 -31.34
CA TRP A 816 22.79 -16.17 -30.21
C TRP A 816 22.90 -14.73 -30.68
N PHE A 817 22.22 -13.81 -30.01
CA PHE A 817 22.33 -12.37 -30.29
C PHE A 817 23.78 -11.88 -30.05
N PRO A 818 24.41 -11.17 -31.01
CA PRO A 818 25.77 -10.66 -30.88
C PRO A 818 25.84 -9.48 -29.90
N ASP A 819 27.02 -9.21 -29.33
CA ASP A 819 27.27 -8.04 -28.45
C ASP A 819 26.25 -7.88 -27.30
N PHE A 820 25.95 -9.01 -26.64
CA PHE A 820 24.90 -9.11 -25.66
C PHE A 820 25.26 -8.45 -24.32
N ASP A 821 24.41 -7.52 -23.88
CA ASP A 821 24.44 -6.91 -22.55
C ASP A 821 23.23 -7.41 -21.74
N PRO A 822 23.44 -8.02 -20.55
CA PRO A 822 22.37 -8.62 -19.76
C PRO A 822 21.37 -7.61 -19.16
N PHE A 823 21.70 -6.32 -19.11
CA PHE A 823 20.82 -5.23 -18.67
C PHE A 823 20.17 -4.48 -19.83
N LYS A 824 20.81 -4.43 -21.01
CA LYS A 824 20.36 -3.57 -22.13
C LYS A 824 19.77 -4.32 -23.32
N SER A 825 20.32 -5.47 -23.70
CA SER A 825 19.85 -6.19 -24.89
C SER A 825 18.43 -6.72 -24.68
N GLY A 826 17.46 -6.20 -25.45
CA GLY A 826 16.05 -6.62 -25.39
C GLY A 826 15.31 -6.27 -24.10
N ALA A 827 15.86 -5.37 -23.28
CA ALA A 827 15.26 -4.89 -22.03
C ALA A 827 13.86 -4.30 -22.26
N ASN A 828 12.88 -4.71 -21.45
CA ASN A 828 11.46 -4.33 -21.55
C ASN A 828 10.80 -4.59 -22.92
N GLU A 829 11.41 -5.40 -23.78
CA GLU A 829 10.87 -5.77 -25.10
C GLU A 829 10.79 -7.29 -25.22
N HIS A 830 11.96 -7.93 -25.22
CA HIS A 830 12.10 -9.38 -25.26
C HIS A 830 12.09 -9.98 -23.86
N TYR A 831 12.55 -9.21 -22.87
CA TYR A 831 12.40 -9.48 -21.45
C TYR A 831 11.33 -8.53 -20.91
N VAL A 832 10.09 -9.01 -20.80
CA VAL A 832 8.94 -8.19 -20.36
C VAL A 832 9.23 -7.53 -19.02
N GLU A 833 9.08 -6.21 -18.88
CA GLU A 833 9.31 -5.46 -17.62
C GLU A 833 10.65 -5.70 -16.93
N GLY A 834 11.65 -6.22 -17.62
CA GLY A 834 12.90 -6.61 -17.00
C GLY A 834 14.03 -6.75 -18.00
N ASN A 835 15.06 -7.47 -17.58
CA ASN A 835 16.28 -7.69 -18.34
C ASN A 835 16.73 -9.16 -18.25
N ALA A 836 17.75 -9.53 -19.01
CA ALA A 836 18.24 -10.90 -18.97
C ALA A 836 18.85 -11.27 -17.61
N TRP A 837 19.42 -10.31 -16.88
CA TRP A 837 19.95 -10.54 -15.54
C TRP A 837 18.88 -11.09 -14.60
N GLN A 838 17.70 -10.46 -14.59
CA GLN A 838 16.55 -10.85 -13.77
C GLN A 838 15.94 -12.16 -14.27
N LEU A 839 15.56 -12.20 -15.55
CA LEU A 839 14.79 -13.32 -16.10
C LEU A 839 15.55 -14.65 -16.10
N THR A 840 16.88 -14.62 -16.13
CA THR A 840 17.71 -15.84 -16.01
C THR A 840 17.38 -16.67 -14.77
N TYR A 841 16.92 -16.04 -13.69
CA TYR A 841 16.57 -16.70 -12.43
C TYR A 841 15.14 -17.27 -12.42
N PHE A 842 14.34 -17.11 -13.48
CA PHE A 842 12.96 -17.64 -13.58
C PHE A 842 12.95 -19.12 -13.97
N VAL A 843 13.48 -19.98 -13.11
CA VAL A 843 13.33 -21.46 -13.20
C VAL A 843 12.93 -22.01 -11.83
N PRO A 844 11.79 -21.56 -11.27
CA PRO A 844 11.37 -21.97 -9.92
C PRO A 844 11.13 -23.48 -9.79
N GLN A 845 10.85 -24.17 -10.89
CA GLN A 845 10.63 -25.61 -10.93
C GLN A 845 11.90 -26.45 -10.69
N ASP A 846 13.09 -25.91 -10.93
CA ASP A 846 14.37 -26.63 -10.77
C ASP A 846 15.57 -25.68 -10.62
N VAL A 847 15.60 -24.93 -9.51
CA VAL A 847 16.69 -24.01 -9.17
C VAL A 847 18.07 -24.71 -9.12
N PRO A 848 18.22 -25.91 -8.53
CA PRO A 848 19.51 -26.61 -8.54
C PRO A 848 20.04 -26.91 -9.96
N ALA A 849 19.17 -27.32 -10.89
CA ALA A 849 19.60 -27.54 -12.28
C ALA A 849 19.99 -26.23 -12.97
N LEU A 850 19.24 -25.13 -12.75
CA LEU A 850 19.61 -23.81 -13.28
C LEU A 850 20.99 -23.38 -12.76
N ALA A 851 21.22 -23.48 -11.44
CA ALA A 851 22.51 -23.15 -10.84
C ALA A 851 23.65 -23.98 -11.42
N LYS A 852 23.41 -25.25 -11.77
CA LYS A 852 24.38 -26.11 -12.46
C LYS A 852 24.69 -25.62 -13.88
N GLU A 853 23.69 -25.21 -14.66
CA GLU A 853 23.89 -24.68 -16.02
C GLU A 853 24.64 -23.33 -16.03
N ILE A 854 24.42 -22.49 -15.01
CA ILE A 854 25.12 -21.19 -14.85
C ILE A 854 26.53 -21.37 -14.26
N GLY A 855 26.72 -22.42 -13.45
CA GLY A 855 27.83 -22.57 -12.52
C GLY A 855 27.44 -22.03 -11.14
N VAL A 856 27.49 -22.90 -10.12
CA VAL A 856 26.93 -22.61 -8.78
C VAL A 856 27.57 -21.38 -8.13
N GLU A 857 28.90 -21.24 -8.19
CA GLU A 857 29.58 -20.06 -7.64
C GLU A 857 29.19 -18.78 -8.39
N LYS A 858 29.15 -18.83 -9.74
CA LYS A 858 28.73 -17.69 -10.57
C LYS A 858 27.29 -17.28 -10.28
N PHE A 859 26.40 -18.25 -10.03
CA PHE A 859 25.02 -18.01 -9.61
C PHE A 859 24.97 -17.25 -8.28
N ILE A 860 25.72 -17.72 -7.27
CA ILE A 860 25.76 -17.14 -5.91
C ILE A 860 26.38 -15.74 -5.94
N ASP A 861 27.51 -15.56 -6.61
CA ASP A 861 28.24 -14.29 -6.68
C ASP A 861 27.44 -13.21 -7.40
N ARG A 862 26.86 -13.55 -8.56
CA ARG A 862 26.02 -12.64 -9.33
C ARG A 862 24.81 -12.20 -8.51
N LEU A 863 24.10 -13.14 -7.89
CA LEU A 863 22.91 -12.84 -7.10
C LEU A 863 23.25 -11.99 -5.87
N SER A 864 24.33 -12.34 -5.16
CA SER A 864 24.80 -11.59 -3.99
C SER A 864 25.23 -10.16 -4.34
N TRP A 865 25.92 -9.97 -5.47
CA TRP A 865 26.25 -8.64 -5.99
C TRP A 865 24.97 -7.84 -6.29
N GLY A 866 24.01 -8.44 -6.99
CA GLY A 866 22.75 -7.78 -7.35
C GLY A 866 21.98 -7.30 -6.12
N PHE A 867 21.90 -8.12 -5.08
CA PHE A 867 21.32 -7.72 -3.80
C PHE A 867 22.10 -6.56 -3.13
N GLY A 868 23.43 -6.58 -3.20
CA GLY A 868 24.28 -5.51 -2.67
C GLY A 868 24.05 -4.16 -3.34
N GLU A 869 23.91 -4.13 -4.66
CA GLU A 869 23.59 -2.92 -5.43
C GLU A 869 22.18 -2.42 -5.13
N SER A 870 21.19 -3.30 -5.23
CA SER A 870 19.79 -2.93 -5.01
C SER A 870 19.47 -2.51 -3.57
N ASN A 871 20.21 -3.02 -2.59
CA ASN A 871 20.05 -2.62 -1.18
C ASN A 871 20.27 -1.11 -1.00
N LYS A 872 21.18 -0.50 -1.76
CA LYS A 872 21.44 0.95 -1.74
C LYS A 872 20.18 1.75 -2.08
N LEU A 873 19.37 1.24 -3.00
CA LEU A 873 18.13 1.82 -3.49
C LEU A 873 16.87 1.27 -2.81
N ARG A 874 17.02 0.63 -1.64
CA ARG A 874 15.91 -0.02 -0.90
C ARG A 874 15.13 -1.05 -1.75
N PHE A 875 15.80 -1.70 -2.71
CA PHE A 875 15.22 -2.65 -3.65
C PHE A 875 14.11 -2.07 -4.52
N ASN A 876 14.09 -0.75 -4.72
CA ASN A 876 13.16 -0.06 -5.59
C ASN A 876 13.89 0.55 -6.80
N ALA A 877 13.29 0.52 -7.98
CA ALA A 877 13.83 1.18 -9.16
C ALA A 877 13.35 2.63 -9.21
N PRO A 878 14.25 3.63 -9.27
CA PRO A 878 13.86 5.02 -9.56
C PRO A 878 13.05 5.10 -10.86
N GLY A 879 11.89 5.77 -10.81
CA GLY A 879 11.01 5.95 -11.97
C GLY A 879 10.43 4.66 -12.55
N ASP A 880 10.39 3.57 -11.76
CA ASP A 880 9.97 2.22 -12.17
C ASP A 880 10.72 1.68 -13.40
N GLN A 881 11.99 2.10 -13.58
CA GLN A 881 12.87 1.61 -14.65
C GLN A 881 13.48 0.26 -14.25
N TYR A 882 12.64 -0.76 -14.02
CA TYR A 882 13.03 -2.05 -13.43
C TYR A 882 14.19 -2.75 -14.15
N TRP A 883 14.24 -2.60 -15.48
CA TRP A 883 15.24 -3.23 -16.35
C TRP A 883 16.65 -2.62 -16.24
N ASP A 884 16.82 -1.47 -15.59
CA ASP A 884 18.13 -0.86 -15.38
C ASP A 884 18.86 -1.38 -14.12
N TYR A 885 18.19 -2.20 -13.32
CA TYR A 885 18.67 -2.63 -12.01
C TYR A 885 18.61 -4.15 -11.85
N PRO A 886 19.39 -4.73 -10.92
CA PRO A 886 19.42 -6.18 -10.72
C PRO A 886 18.18 -6.67 -9.95
N VAL A 887 18.13 -6.47 -8.63
CA VAL A 887 17.04 -7.00 -7.79
C VAL A 887 16.05 -5.90 -7.45
N ILE A 888 14.82 -5.94 -7.97
CA ILE A 888 13.80 -4.92 -7.67
C ILE A 888 12.57 -5.58 -7.09
N GLN A 889 12.31 -5.36 -5.80
CA GLN A 889 11.19 -5.98 -5.09
C GLN A 889 9.83 -5.52 -5.61
N GLY A 890 9.74 -4.27 -6.09
CA GLY A 890 8.52 -3.70 -6.67
C GLY A 890 8.11 -4.26 -8.04
N ASN A 891 8.86 -5.23 -8.57
CA ASN A 891 8.50 -5.97 -9.77
C ASN A 891 8.52 -7.48 -9.47
N GLN A 892 7.47 -8.18 -9.89
CA GLN A 892 7.17 -9.55 -9.52
C GLN A 892 8.29 -10.53 -9.85
N GLN A 893 9.06 -10.27 -10.89
CA GLN A 893 10.15 -11.13 -11.37
C GLN A 893 11.25 -11.37 -10.34
N SER A 894 11.45 -10.43 -9.41
CA SER A 894 12.50 -10.53 -8.39
C SER A 894 12.03 -11.15 -7.07
N MET A 895 10.71 -11.40 -6.91
CA MET A 895 10.13 -11.74 -5.60
C MET A 895 10.65 -13.06 -5.01
N HIS A 896 11.09 -14.02 -5.81
CA HIS A 896 11.66 -15.27 -5.32
C HIS A 896 13.18 -15.22 -5.09
N PHE A 897 13.87 -14.17 -5.55
CA PHE A 897 15.34 -14.13 -5.60
C PHE A 897 15.99 -14.39 -4.24
N ALA A 898 15.43 -13.84 -3.15
CA ALA A 898 16.00 -14.03 -1.82
C ALA A 898 15.97 -15.51 -1.40
N PHE A 899 14.99 -16.28 -1.86
CA PHE A 899 14.80 -17.68 -1.49
C PHE A 899 15.64 -18.65 -2.36
N LEU A 900 16.19 -18.19 -3.49
CA LEU A 900 17.05 -19.01 -4.35
C LEU A 900 18.30 -19.51 -3.63
N PHE A 901 18.81 -18.78 -2.63
CA PHE A 901 20.00 -19.19 -1.87
C PHE A 901 19.78 -20.48 -1.05
N ASN A 902 18.55 -20.78 -0.63
CA ASN A 902 18.22 -22.05 0.00
C ASN A 902 18.59 -23.24 -0.93
N TRP A 903 18.20 -23.14 -2.20
CA TRP A 903 18.37 -24.19 -3.21
C TRP A 903 19.82 -24.37 -3.70
N VAL A 904 20.72 -23.44 -3.33
CA VAL A 904 22.17 -23.54 -3.57
C VAL A 904 22.96 -23.67 -2.25
N GLN A 905 22.34 -24.20 -1.21
CA GLN A 905 22.99 -24.56 0.06
C GLN A 905 23.59 -23.36 0.82
N LYS A 906 22.94 -22.18 0.74
CA LYS A 906 23.31 -20.95 1.45
C LYS A 906 22.11 -20.30 2.19
N PRO A 907 21.36 -21.02 3.03
CA PRO A 907 20.13 -20.52 3.67
C PRO A 907 20.33 -19.22 4.50
N TRP A 908 21.52 -18.98 5.04
CA TRP A 908 21.81 -17.72 5.74
C TRP A 908 21.76 -16.48 4.84
N LEU A 909 22.04 -16.63 3.53
CA LEU A 909 21.87 -15.53 2.57
C LEU A 909 20.38 -15.28 2.28
N THR A 910 19.55 -16.31 2.23
CA THR A 910 18.08 -16.14 2.20
C THR A 910 17.61 -15.34 3.41
N GLN A 911 18.06 -15.70 4.61
CA GLN A 911 17.70 -15.00 5.85
C GLN A 911 18.19 -13.56 5.85
N GLN A 912 19.40 -13.29 5.36
CA GLN A 912 19.95 -11.93 5.25
C GLN A 912 19.10 -11.06 4.30
N TRP A 913 18.85 -11.53 3.08
CA TRP A 913 18.25 -10.72 2.03
C TRP A 913 16.74 -10.59 2.16
N SER A 914 16.01 -11.64 2.52
CA SER A 914 14.57 -11.52 2.82
C SER A 914 14.32 -10.51 3.96
N ARG A 915 15.18 -10.50 4.98
CA ARG A 915 15.11 -9.50 6.07
C ARG A 915 15.50 -8.10 5.62
N ALA A 916 16.51 -7.97 4.77
CA ALA A 916 16.87 -6.67 4.21
C ALA A 916 15.72 -6.07 3.39
N ILE A 917 15.03 -6.88 2.59
CA ILE A 917 13.84 -6.46 1.82
C ILE A 917 12.71 -6.04 2.78
N VAL A 918 12.37 -6.88 3.76
CA VAL A 918 11.34 -6.57 4.78
C VAL A 918 11.64 -5.29 5.56
N ASP A 919 12.92 -5.00 5.83
CA ASP A 919 13.33 -3.82 6.59
C ASP A 919 13.44 -2.54 5.73
N ARG A 920 13.73 -2.65 4.42
CA ARG A 920 14.04 -1.49 3.55
C ARG A 920 12.97 -1.17 2.51
N TYR A 921 12.27 -2.16 1.96
CA TYR A 921 11.21 -1.95 0.96
C TYR A 921 9.83 -1.82 1.62
N TYR A 922 9.53 -2.68 2.61
CA TYR A 922 8.24 -2.72 3.28
C TYR A 922 8.21 -1.85 4.54
N GLY A 923 7.99 -0.55 4.36
CA GLY A 923 8.02 0.43 5.44
C GLY A 923 6.72 0.56 6.23
N TYR A 924 6.47 1.78 6.70
CA TYR A 924 5.32 2.17 7.51
C TYR A 924 4.71 3.45 6.91
N ASP A 925 3.59 3.91 7.45
CA ASP A 925 3.03 5.23 7.16
C ASP A 925 2.54 5.39 5.69
N LEU A 926 2.35 6.62 5.20
CA LEU A 926 1.53 6.89 4.01
C LEU A 926 2.27 6.57 2.70
N ALA A 927 3.53 6.94 2.61
CA ALA A 927 4.34 6.82 1.40
C ALA A 927 5.33 5.67 1.48
N ASN A 928 5.87 5.38 2.66
CA ASN A 928 6.91 4.38 2.81
C ASN A 928 6.42 2.93 2.89
N ALA A 929 5.11 2.68 2.94
CA ALA A 929 4.57 1.33 3.10
C ALA A 929 4.98 0.40 1.95
N TYR A 930 4.89 0.90 0.71
CA TYR A 930 5.34 0.25 -0.51
C TYR A 930 6.08 1.28 -1.35
N LEU A 931 7.27 0.91 -1.83
CA LEU A 931 8.07 1.82 -2.64
C LEU A 931 7.71 1.76 -4.12
N GLY A 932 7.15 0.67 -4.64
CA GLY A 932 6.57 0.57 -5.99
C GLY A 932 5.07 0.28 -5.94
N ASP A 933 4.51 -0.10 -7.09
CA ASP A 933 3.12 -0.55 -7.18
C ASP A 933 2.85 -1.71 -6.20
N GLU A 934 1.68 -1.68 -5.55
CA GLU A 934 1.28 -2.73 -4.60
C GLU A 934 0.74 -3.99 -5.30
N ASP A 935 0.33 -3.84 -6.56
CA ASP A 935 -0.15 -4.89 -7.47
C ASP A 935 -1.30 -5.73 -6.90
N GLN A 936 -2.35 -5.05 -6.47
CA GLN A 936 -3.59 -5.64 -5.97
C GLN A 936 -3.38 -6.78 -4.94
N GLY A 937 -2.51 -6.55 -3.94
CA GLY A 937 -2.24 -7.46 -2.84
C GLY A 937 -0.93 -8.23 -2.96
N GLN A 938 -0.25 -8.23 -4.11
CA GLN A 938 0.95 -9.05 -4.33
C GLN A 938 2.10 -8.67 -3.40
N MET A 939 2.41 -7.38 -3.30
CA MET A 939 3.44 -6.89 -2.39
C MET A 939 3.11 -7.26 -0.94
N SER A 940 1.85 -7.08 -0.56
CA SER A 940 1.39 -7.36 0.80
C SER A 940 1.46 -8.83 1.17
N ALA A 941 1.05 -9.72 0.27
CA ALA A 941 1.09 -11.16 0.48
C ALA A 941 2.53 -11.69 0.58
N TRP A 942 3.45 -11.13 -0.20
CA TRP A 942 4.88 -11.45 -0.07
C TRP A 942 5.41 -11.06 1.31
N PHE A 943 5.11 -9.84 1.77
CA PHE A 943 5.50 -9.38 3.11
C PHE A 943 4.98 -10.30 4.20
N ILE A 944 3.71 -10.71 4.14
CA ILE A 944 3.10 -11.61 5.12
C ILE A 944 3.89 -12.92 5.17
N MET A 945 4.07 -13.59 4.03
CA MET A 945 4.75 -14.88 3.99
C MET A 945 6.21 -14.77 4.49
N ALA A 946 6.95 -13.76 4.04
CA ALA A 946 8.32 -13.50 4.49
C ALA A 946 8.39 -13.19 6.00
N ALA A 947 7.44 -12.41 6.54
CA ALA A 947 7.36 -12.07 7.96
C ALA A 947 7.06 -13.29 8.85
N LEU A 948 6.29 -14.25 8.34
CA LEU A 948 6.07 -15.56 8.95
C LEU A 948 7.31 -16.46 8.88
N GLY A 949 8.28 -16.12 8.02
CA GLY A 949 9.46 -16.92 7.75
C GLY A 949 9.17 -18.11 6.84
N LEU A 950 8.14 -18.05 5.99
CA LEU A 950 7.72 -19.13 5.09
C LEU A 950 7.73 -18.66 3.63
N PHE A 951 8.06 -19.57 2.71
CA PHE A 951 7.96 -19.33 1.26
C PHE A 951 7.79 -20.66 0.49
N GLN A 952 7.35 -20.59 -0.77
CA GLN A 952 7.34 -21.71 -1.71
C GLN A 952 7.87 -21.25 -3.07
N THR A 953 9.14 -21.55 -3.40
CA THR A 953 9.73 -21.11 -4.67
C THR A 953 8.97 -21.65 -5.89
N ASP A 954 8.45 -22.87 -5.81
CA ASP A 954 7.68 -23.53 -6.87
C ASP A 954 6.17 -23.23 -6.87
N GLY A 955 5.75 -22.22 -6.09
CA GLY A 955 4.34 -21.85 -5.96
C GLY A 955 3.45 -22.85 -5.22
N GLY A 956 4.03 -23.91 -4.65
CA GLY A 956 3.26 -25.01 -4.05
C GLY A 956 2.60 -25.92 -5.09
N CYS A 957 3.07 -25.91 -6.34
CA CYS A 957 2.46 -26.68 -7.43
C CYS A 957 3.00 -28.12 -7.59
N SER A 958 4.10 -28.46 -6.93
CA SER A 958 4.60 -29.84 -6.85
C SER A 958 3.55 -30.81 -6.31
N VAL A 959 3.57 -32.08 -6.76
CA VAL A 959 2.75 -33.16 -6.18
C VAL A 959 3.01 -33.38 -4.68
N ALA A 960 4.18 -32.97 -4.21
CA ALA A 960 4.56 -32.96 -2.81
C ALA A 960 5.04 -31.54 -2.45
N PRO A 961 4.12 -30.59 -2.23
CA PRO A 961 4.50 -29.21 -1.95
C PRO A 961 5.25 -29.12 -0.63
N VAL A 962 6.23 -28.23 -0.58
CA VAL A 962 7.04 -27.94 0.61
C VAL A 962 6.90 -26.48 1.00
N TYR A 963 7.09 -26.17 2.28
CA TYR A 963 7.42 -24.83 2.73
C TYR A 963 8.91 -24.73 2.98
N GLU A 964 9.49 -23.62 2.55
CA GLU A 964 10.85 -23.19 2.83
C GLU A 964 10.88 -22.22 4.02
N ILE A 965 11.95 -22.29 4.80
CA ILE A 965 12.19 -21.47 5.98
C ILE A 965 13.08 -20.29 5.57
N GLY A 966 12.53 -19.08 5.72
CA GLY A 966 13.27 -17.83 5.63
C GLY A 966 13.75 -17.36 7.00
N SER A 967 13.51 -16.10 7.34
CA SER A 967 13.69 -15.56 8.69
C SER A 967 12.39 -14.91 9.16
N PRO A 968 11.68 -15.47 10.17
CA PRO A 968 10.53 -14.80 10.75
C PRO A 968 10.94 -13.47 11.42
N ILE A 969 9.96 -12.59 11.64
CA ILE A 969 10.16 -11.33 12.37
C ILE A 969 9.43 -11.26 13.72
N TYR A 970 8.52 -12.19 13.98
CA TYR A 970 7.73 -12.25 15.22
C TYR A 970 8.19 -13.38 16.13
N PRO A 971 8.29 -13.15 17.46
CA PRO A 971 8.65 -14.20 18.41
C PRO A 971 7.68 -15.38 18.45
N ASN A 972 6.40 -15.11 18.17
CA ASN A 972 5.38 -16.14 18.11
C ASN A 972 4.28 -15.74 17.10
N VAL A 973 3.87 -16.70 16.28
CA VAL A 973 2.73 -16.59 15.37
C VAL A 973 1.84 -17.82 15.58
N GLU A 974 0.54 -17.60 15.74
CA GLU A 974 -0.48 -18.64 15.67
C GLU A 974 -1.28 -18.49 14.37
N ILE A 975 -1.27 -19.52 13.52
CA ILE A 975 -2.09 -19.62 12.31
C ILE A 975 -3.28 -20.54 12.62
N ASP A 976 -4.48 -20.00 12.56
CA ASP A 976 -5.73 -20.75 12.62
C ASP A 976 -5.99 -21.47 11.30
N LEU A 977 -5.91 -22.79 11.31
CA LEU A 977 -6.25 -23.63 10.17
C LEU A 977 -7.75 -23.95 10.15
N GLY A 978 -8.43 -23.84 11.29
CA GLY A 978 -9.88 -23.89 11.45
C GLY A 978 -10.50 -25.21 11.00
N ARG A 979 -9.71 -26.28 10.88
CA ARG A 979 -10.10 -27.58 10.30
C ARG A 979 -10.69 -27.50 8.88
N ARG A 980 -10.46 -26.37 8.20
CA ARG A 980 -10.92 -26.13 6.82
C ARG A 980 -10.24 -27.14 5.90
N TYR A 981 -10.96 -27.71 4.93
CA TYR A 981 -10.40 -28.66 3.97
C TYR A 981 -9.67 -29.87 4.60
N GLY A 982 -10.17 -30.39 5.73
CA GLY A 982 -9.58 -31.54 6.42
C GLY A 982 -8.23 -31.26 7.10
N ARG A 983 -7.91 -29.99 7.34
CA ARG A 983 -6.69 -29.55 8.03
C ARG A 983 -6.79 -29.73 9.56
N GLY A 984 -5.67 -29.51 10.24
CA GLY A 984 -5.61 -29.40 11.69
C GLY A 984 -6.34 -28.17 12.23
N ASP A 985 -6.25 -28.01 13.55
CA ASP A 985 -6.86 -26.87 14.25
C ASP A 985 -6.02 -25.59 14.07
N LYS A 986 -4.72 -25.68 14.38
CA LYS A 986 -3.79 -24.55 14.29
C LYS A 986 -2.34 -24.99 14.08
N PHE A 987 -1.53 -24.07 13.57
CA PHE A 987 -0.08 -24.22 13.47
C PHE A 987 0.63 -23.04 14.14
N ILE A 988 1.67 -23.32 14.93
CA ILE A 988 2.40 -22.33 15.72
C ILE A 988 3.82 -22.20 15.17
N ILE A 989 4.28 -20.97 14.94
CA ILE A 989 5.68 -20.66 14.64
C ILE A 989 6.24 -19.88 15.82
N GLU A 990 7.22 -20.46 16.53
CA GLU A 990 7.96 -19.78 17.58
C GLU A 990 9.37 -19.47 17.10
N ALA A 991 9.81 -18.23 17.34
CA ALA A 991 11.15 -17.77 17.00
C ALA A 991 11.86 -17.18 18.24
N PRO A 992 12.31 -18.01 19.19
CA PRO A 992 13.02 -17.53 20.37
C PRO A 992 14.21 -16.64 20.00
N ASN A 993 14.33 -15.52 20.72
CA ASN A 993 15.35 -14.48 20.53
C ASN A 993 15.27 -13.71 19.20
N VAL A 994 14.23 -13.85 18.39
CA VAL A 994 14.11 -13.05 17.15
C VAL A 994 14.13 -11.55 17.46
N SER A 995 14.84 -10.79 16.63
CA SER A 995 14.90 -9.33 16.67
C SER A 995 15.36 -8.80 15.31
N ARG A 996 15.58 -7.48 15.17
CA ARG A 996 16.20 -6.94 13.94
C ARG A 996 17.64 -7.40 13.79
N ALA A 997 18.35 -7.50 14.92
CA ALA A 997 19.70 -8.05 14.95
C ALA A 997 19.72 -9.58 14.79
N ASN A 998 18.85 -10.32 15.50
CA ASN A 998 18.83 -11.78 15.48
C ASN A 998 17.96 -12.30 14.34
N LYS A 999 18.56 -12.34 13.15
CA LYS A 999 17.89 -12.73 11.90
C LYS A 999 18.24 -14.13 11.39
N TYR A 1000 19.23 -14.79 11.99
CA TYR A 1000 19.72 -16.08 11.48
C TYR A 1000 19.20 -17.25 12.27
N VAL A 1001 18.66 -18.27 11.59
CA VAL A 1001 18.25 -19.52 12.23
C VAL A 1001 19.49 -20.31 12.65
N GLN A 1002 19.55 -20.65 13.93
CA GLN A 1002 20.64 -21.42 14.53
C GLN A 1002 20.30 -22.91 14.59
N SER A 1003 19.04 -23.23 14.87
CA SER A 1003 18.49 -24.58 14.91
C SER A 1003 16.98 -24.55 14.75
N ALA A 1004 16.39 -25.63 14.25
CA ALA A 1004 14.95 -25.75 14.08
C ALA A 1004 14.41 -27.09 14.60
N THR A 1005 13.16 -27.08 15.08
CA THR A 1005 12.39 -28.31 15.33
C THR A 1005 10.99 -28.19 14.74
N LEU A 1006 10.52 -29.25 14.09
CA LEU A 1006 9.15 -29.39 13.61
C LEU A 1006 8.46 -30.49 14.41
N ASN A 1007 7.38 -30.15 15.10
CA ASN A 1007 6.60 -31.08 15.94
C ASN A 1007 7.48 -31.85 16.95
N GLY A 1008 8.45 -31.16 17.55
CA GLY A 1008 9.40 -31.72 18.52
C GLY A 1008 10.57 -32.51 17.92
N LYS A 1009 10.60 -32.73 16.60
CA LYS A 1009 11.70 -33.41 15.90
C LYS A 1009 12.68 -32.39 15.34
N VAL A 1010 13.98 -32.70 15.42
CA VAL A 1010 15.04 -31.86 14.84
C VAL A 1010 14.82 -31.71 13.34
N LEU A 1011 14.86 -30.47 12.85
CA LEU A 1011 14.79 -30.12 11.44
C LEU A 1011 16.11 -29.49 11.02
N ASN A 1012 16.90 -30.26 10.26
CA ASN A 1012 18.21 -29.84 9.73
C ASN A 1012 18.15 -29.35 8.28
N SER A 1013 16.97 -29.39 7.65
CA SER A 1013 16.72 -28.86 6.31
C SER A 1013 16.11 -27.46 6.38
N PHE A 1014 16.32 -26.65 5.34
CA PHE A 1014 15.61 -25.37 5.18
C PHE A 1014 14.14 -25.55 4.81
N LYS A 1015 13.70 -26.76 4.43
CA LYS A 1015 12.34 -27.02 3.95
C LYS A 1015 11.68 -28.19 4.69
N PHE A 1016 10.35 -28.24 4.62
CA PHE A 1016 9.55 -29.34 5.15
C PHE A 1016 8.24 -29.51 4.35
N PRO A 1017 7.63 -30.71 4.33
CA PRO A 1017 6.39 -30.93 3.59
C PRO A 1017 5.27 -30.00 4.07
N ALA A 1018 4.54 -29.38 3.15
CA ALA A 1018 3.41 -28.52 3.49
C ALA A 1018 2.32 -29.29 4.25
N SER A 1019 2.18 -30.59 3.99
CA SER A 1019 1.27 -31.48 4.71
C SER A 1019 1.54 -31.56 6.22
N GLU A 1020 2.78 -31.37 6.68
CA GLU A 1020 3.10 -31.33 8.11
C GLU A 1020 2.62 -30.03 8.77
N LEU A 1021 2.62 -28.91 8.04
CA LEU A 1021 1.97 -27.68 8.51
C LEU A 1021 0.45 -27.86 8.57
N LEU A 1022 -0.13 -28.38 7.48
CA LEU A 1022 -1.58 -28.47 7.31
C LEU A 1022 -2.25 -29.44 8.28
N LYS A 1023 -1.51 -30.42 8.85
CA LYS A 1023 -1.99 -31.26 9.96
C LYS A 1023 -2.13 -30.49 11.29
N GLY A 1024 -1.58 -29.28 11.36
CA GLY A 1024 -1.39 -28.53 12.59
C GLY A 1024 -0.15 -28.99 13.36
N GLY A 1025 0.26 -28.21 14.35
CA GLY A 1025 1.47 -28.47 15.12
C GLY A 1025 2.30 -27.22 15.36
N LYS A 1026 3.63 -27.39 15.35
CA LYS A 1026 4.55 -26.35 15.80
C LYS A 1026 5.91 -26.41 15.11
N LEU A 1027 6.37 -25.27 14.60
CA LEU A 1027 7.74 -25.00 14.16
C LEU A 1027 8.43 -24.10 15.19
N VAL A 1028 9.62 -24.48 15.65
CA VAL A 1028 10.47 -23.65 16.52
C VAL A 1028 11.76 -23.33 15.80
N LEU A 1029 12.10 -22.04 15.70
CA LEU A 1029 13.29 -21.51 15.04
C LEU A 1029 14.11 -20.72 16.05
N THR A 1030 15.22 -21.28 16.54
CA THR A 1030 16.08 -20.55 17.48
C THR A 1030 16.91 -19.52 16.71
N MET A 1031 16.76 -18.23 17.02
CA MET A 1031 17.38 -17.15 16.25
C MET A 1031 18.68 -16.66 16.87
N GLY A 1032 19.58 -16.13 16.04
CA GLY A 1032 20.87 -15.57 16.45
C GLY A 1032 21.36 -14.44 15.55
N PRO A 1033 22.33 -13.63 16.01
CA PRO A 1033 22.82 -12.45 15.29
C PRO A 1033 23.88 -12.76 14.22
N LYS A 1034 24.43 -13.98 14.21
CA LYS A 1034 25.45 -14.42 13.27
C LYS A 1034 24.92 -15.61 12.44
N PRO A 1035 25.32 -15.73 11.17
CA PRO A 1035 24.91 -16.86 10.34
C PRO A 1035 25.42 -18.18 10.93
N ASN A 1036 24.55 -19.19 11.01
CA ASN A 1036 24.97 -20.57 11.20
C ASN A 1036 25.11 -21.21 9.81
N THR A 1037 26.35 -21.33 9.34
CA THR A 1037 26.64 -21.89 8.01
C THR A 1037 26.47 -23.40 7.90
N ASN A 1038 26.11 -24.09 8.99
CA ASN A 1038 25.87 -25.52 9.04
C ASN A 1038 24.39 -25.90 9.14
N TRP A 1039 23.50 -24.93 9.39
CA TRP A 1039 22.07 -25.19 9.50
C TRP A 1039 21.39 -25.15 8.13
N GLY A 1040 20.33 -25.95 7.96
CA GLY A 1040 19.47 -25.93 6.78
C GLY A 1040 20.07 -26.63 5.57
N LEU A 1041 21.18 -27.37 5.72
CA LEU A 1041 21.86 -28.08 4.62
C LEU A 1041 21.42 -29.54 4.47
N GLY A 1042 20.57 -30.04 5.37
CA GLY A 1042 20.02 -31.39 5.32
C GLY A 1042 19.02 -31.58 4.19
N ASN A 1043 18.94 -32.82 3.69
CA ASN A 1043 18.01 -33.20 2.62
C ASN A 1043 16.55 -33.24 3.06
#